data_AF-A0A6G9GY61-F1
#
_entry.id   AF-A0A6G9GY61-F1
#
_cell.length_a   1.000
_cell.length_b   1.000
_cell.length_c   1.000
_cell.angle_alpha   90.00
_cell.angle_beta   90.00
_cell.angle_gamma   90.00
#
_symmetry.space_group_name_H-M   'P 1'
#
loop_
_entity.id
_entity.type
_entity.pdbx_description
1 polymer ?
#
loop_
_entity_poly.entity_id
_entity_poly.type
_entity_poly.pdbx_seq_one_letter_code
_entity_poly.pdbx_strand_id
1 'polypeptide(L)'
;MAVRVTVVVPTYNSGTVLEPLVGSLLRQTMPPEAFEVLFVDDGSTDDTPARLAALAAEHPNFRLTGIPNSGWPGRPRNVAIDLARGEYVQFVDHDDLLGDEALTRMYDLGRANGSDIVIGKVVSTFRSRGIPHALMSRTRASCTFETAPLHDSLTVHKMYRTAFLREQGIRFPVGHFVGEDLLFIVPAVFRAASVSVVGDYPCYYYLEREGGGHTTPDHLDPVSYAGNLRRIFDALGAETPPGPVRDKWLRRFWRADMVKYLSEPVFATYGPEARVALFGALREVAEEYLTEGVYEGLAGLERARAALVRTGRPDALLELTGRAAGLGADVRLTSVEWRRGRVRARFDARFVTGGTGPEAPRTPLAPLTPLTLVRRGERYLLDPSLTDGLVEPVDVTDDLKLFRADVSLRHRDTSVVWLLPREVSVSFEETPAHLDGDVLVRPVVHGTVAVDPARAAGGGPLDDGVWEVHVRLMGPGLDRYGRPRGGPEDLTLPAPAVLGGLETACHLDGGLALTVRPTDTAPAPRPPKVTVVVPTGGAEPAAVRDTLASLTAQTLPAAEFEVLQVPEAARPGGPGEPGTGEYLLYMRAGDRLAADALERLYGYGIAHDADIVVGRRAAKGRAVPRELFSRDRPRATFAKDPLADSLTADKLFHRAFLAEHGLRFPAAGVPLGEHAFTAEASLRAGRTAVLGGAVCYHSGPERDTPAVPYAALYGALRTLVGTVNGLTTPGGTRDRLHRRWLRVELLDPLMGRGFPERDEDDRRALCDAIRDVFLNSGDGGGDSGLSDTAIAALTAPRRVAVGLVTDNRLDDLVALVRWETSVVCRARLDEVSWQRDGALRTAFTAELRTADGPLGTTSPDEGDDDPPTLTSPGLSAALSARFARAPLTGGAAPGRASAVLVLRERAGGAEYRLATDATVHHADGTLTVAGSALLDPATAAGGAPLRDGAWDLYVRLTALGWTKTARLGSYRAPEVSATPPPPVPHPTTPDRRVTPYWTTPHRDLTLRVAPPPPTERAPGRLTRLIRRLRRG
;
A
#
# COMPACT_ATOMS: atom_id res chain seq x y z
N MET A 1 23.95 23.32 -34.07
CA MET A 1 23.50 23.08 -32.68
C MET A 1 24.51 22.17 -32.00
N ALA A 2 24.57 22.13 -30.66
CA ALA A 2 25.43 21.18 -29.95
C ALA A 2 24.87 19.75 -30.08
N VAL A 3 25.76 18.77 -30.29
CA VAL A 3 25.40 17.34 -30.32
C VAL A 3 24.93 16.93 -28.92
N ARG A 4 23.74 16.35 -28.82
CA ARG A 4 23.12 15.91 -27.56
C ARG A 4 23.56 14.50 -27.18
N VAL A 5 23.56 13.59 -28.15
CA VAL A 5 23.91 12.18 -27.93
C VAL A 5 24.93 11.71 -28.96
N THR A 6 25.97 11.00 -28.53
CA THR A 6 26.83 10.17 -29.37
C THR A 6 26.41 8.71 -29.19
N VAL A 7 25.87 8.09 -30.22
CA VAL A 7 25.64 6.64 -30.25
C VAL A 7 26.95 5.95 -30.60
N VAL A 8 27.42 5.07 -29.73
CA VAL A 8 28.69 4.34 -29.88
C VAL A 8 28.40 2.92 -30.32
N VAL A 9 28.93 2.54 -31.50
CA VAL A 9 28.76 1.20 -32.07
C VAL A 9 30.14 0.54 -32.25
N PRO A 10 30.59 -0.31 -31.31
CA PRO A 10 31.78 -1.12 -31.51
C PRO A 10 31.50 -2.23 -32.53
N THR A 11 32.37 -2.40 -33.51
CA THR A 11 32.15 -3.32 -34.62
C THR A 11 33.39 -4.14 -34.96
N TYR A 12 33.19 -5.41 -35.32
CA TYR A 12 34.24 -6.33 -35.77
C TYR A 12 33.60 -7.44 -36.59
N ASN A 13 33.97 -7.54 -37.86
CA ASN A 13 33.47 -8.52 -38.81
C ASN A 13 31.93 -8.65 -38.82
N SER A 14 31.23 -7.52 -38.87
CA SER A 14 29.77 -7.48 -38.75
C SER A 14 29.05 -7.62 -40.09
N GLY A 15 29.69 -7.35 -41.22
CA GLY A 15 29.12 -7.50 -42.56
C GLY A 15 27.71 -6.90 -42.69
N THR A 16 26.73 -7.73 -43.06
CA THR A 16 25.32 -7.35 -43.20
C THR A 16 24.53 -7.33 -41.88
N VAL A 17 25.09 -7.86 -40.79
CA VAL A 17 24.42 -7.92 -39.47
C VAL A 17 24.11 -6.52 -38.92
N LEU A 18 24.86 -5.49 -39.35
CA LEU A 18 24.65 -4.11 -38.91
C LEU A 18 23.48 -3.39 -39.60
N GLU A 19 22.89 -3.95 -40.66
CA GLU A 19 21.84 -3.28 -41.45
C GLU A 19 20.55 -3.01 -40.63
N PRO A 20 20.03 -3.95 -39.82
CA PRO A 20 18.90 -3.67 -38.94
C PRO A 20 19.18 -2.53 -37.94
N LEU A 21 20.37 -2.51 -37.34
CA LEU A 21 20.79 -1.44 -36.43
C LEU A 21 20.77 -0.08 -37.15
N VAL A 22 21.41 0.02 -38.32
CA VAL A 22 21.42 1.24 -39.12
C VAL A 22 19.99 1.71 -39.43
N GLY A 23 19.11 0.79 -39.83
CA GLY A 23 17.70 1.11 -40.04
C GLY A 23 17.02 1.69 -38.79
N SER A 24 17.32 1.17 -37.61
CA SER A 24 16.79 1.71 -36.34
C SER A 24 17.36 3.09 -35.96
N LEU A 25 18.61 3.37 -36.33
CA LEU A 25 19.25 4.66 -36.10
C LEU A 25 18.69 5.74 -37.03
N LEU A 26 18.34 5.37 -38.27
CA LEU A 26 17.73 6.28 -39.25
C LEU A 26 16.27 6.63 -38.91
N ARG A 27 15.55 5.76 -38.18
CA ARG A 27 14.17 6.02 -37.73
C ARG A 27 14.08 6.81 -36.43
N GLN A 28 15.20 7.20 -35.83
CA GLN A 28 15.17 7.96 -34.57
C GLN A 28 14.40 9.27 -34.75
N THR A 29 13.52 9.57 -33.79
CA THR A 29 12.76 10.82 -33.77
C THR A 29 13.61 12.03 -33.35
N MET A 30 14.79 11.80 -32.79
CA MET A 30 15.76 12.87 -32.53
C MET A 30 16.28 13.42 -33.87
N PRO A 31 16.28 14.74 -34.09
CA PRO A 31 16.78 15.31 -35.35
C PRO A 31 18.22 14.88 -35.66
N PRO A 32 18.58 14.53 -36.90
CA PRO A 32 19.92 14.06 -37.27
C PRO A 32 21.06 15.00 -36.86
N GLU A 33 20.83 16.31 -36.81
CA GLU A 33 21.82 17.31 -36.37
C GLU A 33 22.01 17.36 -34.84
N ALA A 34 21.15 16.70 -34.08
CA ALA A 34 21.16 16.67 -32.62
C ALA A 34 21.84 15.41 -32.04
N PHE A 35 22.17 14.41 -32.87
CA PHE A 35 22.96 13.25 -32.44
C PHE A 35 24.02 12.90 -33.47
N GLU A 36 25.02 12.12 -33.06
CA GLU A 36 25.97 11.50 -33.98
C GLU A 36 26.03 9.99 -33.73
N VAL A 37 26.39 9.22 -34.76
CA VAL A 37 26.69 7.79 -34.64
C VAL A 37 28.18 7.60 -34.89
N LEU A 38 28.89 7.06 -33.91
CA LEU A 38 30.31 6.77 -33.98
C LEU A 38 30.52 5.25 -34.05
N PHE A 39 30.82 4.76 -35.25
CA PHE A 39 31.27 3.40 -35.46
C PHE A 39 32.77 3.31 -35.15
N VAL A 40 33.15 2.38 -34.26
CA VAL A 40 34.55 2.08 -33.95
C VAL A 40 34.87 0.67 -34.41
N ASP A 41 35.54 0.57 -35.55
CA ASP A 41 35.95 -0.70 -36.17
C ASP A 41 37.20 -1.26 -35.48
N ASP A 42 37.07 -2.44 -34.89
CA ASP A 42 38.13 -3.16 -34.18
C ASP A 42 38.98 -4.00 -35.14
N GLY A 43 39.40 -3.40 -36.25
CA GLY A 43 40.26 -4.02 -37.24
C GLY A 43 39.60 -5.17 -38.00
N SER A 44 38.40 -4.94 -38.55
CA SER A 44 37.69 -5.94 -39.34
C SER A 44 38.48 -6.34 -40.59
N THR A 45 38.33 -7.61 -40.98
CA THR A 45 38.99 -8.21 -42.15
C THR A 45 38.01 -8.53 -43.29
N ASP A 46 36.72 -8.27 -43.08
CA ASP A 46 35.66 -8.46 -44.07
C ASP A 46 35.26 -7.13 -44.73
N ASP A 47 34.06 -7.05 -45.32
CA ASP A 47 33.56 -5.85 -46.00
C ASP A 47 32.97 -4.78 -45.05
N THR A 48 33.02 -4.99 -43.72
CA THR A 48 32.49 -4.06 -42.71
C THR A 48 33.04 -2.64 -42.86
N PRO A 49 34.36 -2.40 -42.98
CA PRO A 49 34.90 -1.03 -43.05
C PRO A 49 34.43 -0.28 -44.30
N ALA A 50 34.32 -0.98 -45.44
CA ALA A 50 33.85 -0.39 -46.69
C ALA A 50 32.37 0.02 -46.60
N ARG A 51 31.53 -0.81 -45.98
CA ARG A 51 30.10 -0.49 -45.74
C ARG A 51 29.92 0.72 -44.84
N LEU A 52 30.66 0.77 -43.72
CA LEU A 52 30.57 1.88 -42.79
C LEU A 52 31.10 3.19 -43.39
N ALA A 53 32.13 3.12 -44.26
CA ALA A 53 32.61 4.29 -44.98
C ALA A 53 31.56 4.84 -45.95
N ALA A 54 30.82 3.97 -46.64
CA ALA A 54 29.71 4.39 -47.50
C ALA A 54 28.58 5.06 -46.70
N LEU A 55 28.19 4.47 -45.56
CA LEU A 55 27.17 5.04 -44.67
C LEU A 55 27.58 6.41 -44.10
N ALA A 56 28.84 6.57 -43.69
CA ALA A 56 29.37 7.84 -43.21
C ALA A 56 29.47 8.91 -44.30
N ALA A 57 29.57 8.51 -45.58
CA ALA A 57 29.52 9.44 -46.71
C ALA A 57 28.09 9.89 -47.02
N GLU A 58 27.10 9.02 -46.82
CA GLU A 58 25.68 9.30 -47.06
C GLU A 58 25.02 10.11 -45.93
N HIS A 59 25.39 9.85 -44.68
CA HIS A 59 24.78 10.45 -43.49
C HIS A 59 25.78 11.34 -42.74
N PRO A 60 25.62 12.69 -42.77
CA PRO A 60 26.59 13.62 -42.16
C PRO A 60 26.80 13.47 -40.65
N ASN A 61 25.84 12.87 -39.95
CA ASN A 61 25.89 12.58 -38.53
C ASN A 61 26.55 11.22 -38.21
N PHE A 62 26.96 10.44 -39.22
CA PHE A 62 27.63 9.16 -39.04
C PHE A 62 29.15 9.34 -39.19
N ARG A 63 29.92 8.69 -38.32
CA ARG A 63 31.37 8.78 -38.25
C ARG A 63 31.97 7.38 -38.10
N LEU A 64 33.08 7.14 -38.76
CA LEU A 64 33.85 5.90 -38.68
C LEU A 64 35.25 6.18 -38.11
N THR A 65 35.74 5.31 -37.23
CA THR A 65 37.13 5.29 -36.77
C THR A 65 37.60 3.84 -36.68
N GLY A 66 38.73 3.52 -37.30
CA GLY A 66 39.33 2.19 -37.21
C GLY A 66 40.48 2.13 -36.19
N ILE A 67 40.62 1.00 -35.52
CA ILE A 67 41.74 0.68 -34.63
C ILE A 67 42.32 -0.71 -34.95
N PRO A 68 43.58 -1.00 -34.57
CA PRO A 68 44.08 -2.37 -34.63
C PRO A 68 43.26 -3.29 -33.73
N ASN A 69 42.94 -4.49 -34.22
CA ASN A 69 42.11 -5.45 -33.51
C ASN A 69 42.58 -5.66 -32.06
N SER A 70 41.66 -5.46 -31.14
CA SER A 70 41.88 -5.50 -29.71
C SER A 70 41.43 -6.81 -29.05
N GLY A 71 40.66 -7.61 -29.80
CA GLY A 71 40.14 -8.90 -29.39
C GLY A 71 38.89 -8.85 -28.50
N TRP A 72 38.36 -7.66 -28.13
CA TRP A 72 37.16 -7.51 -27.28
C TRP A 72 36.55 -6.09 -27.39
N PRO A 73 35.24 -5.86 -27.16
CA PRO A 73 34.60 -4.54 -27.34
C PRO A 73 35.08 -3.41 -26.39
N GLY A 74 35.84 -3.71 -25.33
CA GLY A 74 36.28 -2.73 -24.35
C GLY A 74 37.14 -1.59 -24.92
N ARG A 75 38.12 -1.90 -25.78
CA ARG A 75 38.99 -0.87 -26.38
C ARG A 75 38.23 0.02 -27.37
N PRO A 76 37.43 -0.52 -28.32
CA PRO A 76 36.57 0.30 -29.17
C PRO A 76 35.67 1.27 -28.38
N ARG A 77 35.04 0.79 -27.31
CA ARG A 77 34.18 1.62 -26.45
C ARG A 77 34.96 2.73 -25.74
N ASN A 78 36.16 2.46 -25.23
CA ASN A 78 37.03 3.48 -24.63
C ASN A 78 37.44 4.57 -25.63
N VAL A 79 37.85 4.18 -26.84
CA VAL A 79 38.19 5.13 -27.93
C VAL A 79 36.98 6.01 -28.25
N ALA A 80 35.78 5.43 -28.27
CA ALA A 80 34.56 6.18 -28.50
C ALA A 80 34.25 7.20 -27.39
N ILE A 81 34.47 6.86 -26.11
CA ILE A 81 34.31 7.80 -24.98
C ILE A 81 35.18 9.03 -25.17
N ASP A 82 36.41 8.87 -25.68
CA ASP A 82 37.34 9.97 -25.89
C ASP A 82 36.95 10.82 -27.12
N LEU A 83 36.39 10.19 -28.17
CA LEU A 83 36.00 10.85 -29.42
C LEU A 83 34.56 11.41 -29.45
N ALA A 84 33.74 11.06 -28.45
CA ALA A 84 32.34 11.49 -28.36
C ALA A 84 32.20 13.01 -28.23
N ARG A 85 31.29 13.58 -29.02
CA ARG A 85 30.95 15.01 -29.00
C ARG A 85 29.64 15.30 -28.28
N GLY A 86 28.79 14.29 -28.10
CA GLY A 86 27.50 14.40 -27.42
C GLY A 86 27.64 14.73 -25.95
N GLU A 87 26.67 15.46 -25.40
CA GLU A 87 26.50 15.62 -23.95
C GLU A 87 26.38 14.25 -23.24
N TYR A 88 25.74 13.29 -23.91
CA TYR A 88 25.66 11.90 -23.49
C TYR A 88 26.25 10.93 -24.52
N VAL A 89 26.72 9.76 -24.08
CA VAL A 89 27.04 8.60 -24.90
C VAL A 89 26.01 7.48 -24.70
N GLN A 90 25.55 6.84 -25.77
CA GLN A 90 24.71 5.64 -25.74
C GLN A 90 25.47 4.47 -26.37
N PHE A 91 25.75 3.41 -25.62
CA PHE A 91 26.38 2.22 -26.19
C PHE A 91 25.34 1.31 -26.84
N VAL A 92 25.63 0.82 -28.05
CA VAL A 92 24.79 -0.12 -28.81
C VAL A 92 25.69 -1.12 -29.51
N ASP A 93 25.45 -2.41 -29.33
CA ASP A 93 26.20 -3.44 -30.06
C ASP A 93 25.69 -3.54 -31.51
N HIS A 94 26.55 -3.95 -32.44
CA HIS A 94 26.26 -3.89 -33.89
C HIS A 94 25.10 -4.79 -34.36
N ASP A 95 24.67 -5.73 -33.52
CA ASP A 95 23.63 -6.75 -33.74
C ASP A 95 22.33 -6.47 -32.97
N ASP A 96 22.24 -5.34 -32.28
CA ASP A 96 21.06 -4.92 -31.52
C ASP A 96 20.32 -3.75 -32.19
N LEU A 97 19.16 -3.35 -31.64
CA LEU A 97 18.39 -2.20 -32.14
C LEU A 97 18.05 -1.20 -31.04
N LEU A 98 17.82 0.05 -31.44
CA LEU A 98 17.15 1.06 -30.62
C LEU A 98 15.69 1.22 -31.03
N GLY A 99 14.82 1.53 -30.06
CA GLY A 99 13.46 1.96 -30.33
C GLY A 99 13.44 3.36 -30.96
N ASP A 100 12.47 3.66 -31.81
CA ASP A 100 12.44 4.89 -32.64
C ASP A 100 12.43 6.19 -31.80
N GLU A 101 11.91 6.16 -30.57
CA GLU A 101 11.94 7.32 -29.64
C GLU A 101 13.00 7.21 -28.53
N ALA A 102 13.86 6.18 -28.58
CA ALA A 102 14.78 5.85 -27.49
C ALA A 102 15.72 7.02 -27.17
N LEU A 103 16.38 7.60 -28.19
CA LEU A 103 17.34 8.68 -27.97
C LEU A 103 16.67 9.92 -27.36
N THR A 104 15.53 10.35 -27.92
CA THR A 104 14.78 11.53 -27.44
C THR A 104 14.32 11.33 -25.99
N ARG A 105 13.63 10.22 -25.70
CA ARG A 105 13.08 9.94 -24.36
C ARG A 105 14.16 9.83 -23.30
N MET A 106 15.24 9.11 -23.60
CA MET A 106 16.34 8.93 -22.65
C MET A 106 17.10 10.23 -22.41
N TYR A 107 17.40 11.00 -23.46
CA TYR A 107 18.07 12.30 -23.32
C TYR A 107 17.21 13.31 -22.55
N ASP A 108 15.94 13.46 -22.90
CA ASP A 108 15.06 14.45 -22.26
C ASP A 108 14.88 14.16 -20.78
N LEU A 109 14.69 12.88 -20.41
CA LEU A 109 14.58 12.47 -19.01
C LEU A 109 15.89 12.70 -18.25
N GLY A 110 17.03 12.29 -18.84
CA GLY A 110 18.35 12.49 -18.22
C GLY A 110 18.66 13.96 -18.02
N ARG A 111 18.42 14.79 -19.04
CA ARG A 111 18.71 16.23 -19.01
C ARG A 111 17.84 16.99 -18.02
N ALA A 112 16.55 16.66 -17.95
CA ALA A 112 15.61 17.27 -17.03
C ALA A 112 15.95 16.99 -15.55
N ASN A 113 16.55 15.83 -15.27
CA ASN A 113 16.89 15.40 -13.91
C ASN A 113 18.38 15.53 -13.57
N GLY A 114 19.22 15.98 -14.52
CA GLY A 114 20.66 16.06 -14.34
C GLY A 114 21.32 14.70 -14.09
N SER A 115 20.81 13.64 -14.70
CA SER A 115 21.26 12.27 -14.42
C SER A 115 22.56 11.94 -15.13
N ASP A 116 23.45 11.24 -14.43
CA ASP A 116 24.71 10.75 -14.96
C ASP A 116 24.51 9.50 -15.81
N ILE A 117 23.48 8.71 -15.50
CA ILE A 117 23.13 7.48 -16.21
C ILE A 117 21.63 7.50 -16.49
N VAL A 118 21.24 7.11 -17.69
CA VAL A 118 19.83 6.85 -18.06
C VAL A 118 19.72 5.43 -18.57
N ILE A 119 18.86 4.65 -17.93
CA ILE A 119 18.60 3.25 -18.27
C ILE A 119 17.31 3.17 -19.08
N GLY A 120 17.39 2.69 -20.32
CA GLY A 120 16.22 2.43 -21.14
C GLY A 120 15.63 1.03 -20.87
N LYS A 121 14.31 0.88 -21.03
CA LYS A 121 13.65 -0.43 -20.97
C LYS A 121 14.24 -1.32 -22.07
N VAL A 122 14.63 -2.51 -21.68
CA VAL A 122 15.18 -3.50 -22.61
C VAL A 122 14.12 -4.52 -23.02
N VAL A 123 14.21 -4.95 -24.27
CA VAL A 123 13.49 -6.08 -24.85
C VAL A 123 14.52 -7.11 -25.26
N SER A 124 14.21 -8.39 -25.16
CA SER A 124 15.13 -9.47 -25.48
C SER A 124 14.40 -10.60 -26.18
N THR A 125 14.89 -11.00 -27.34
CA THR A 125 14.42 -12.22 -28.01
C THR A 125 15.05 -13.48 -27.38
N PHE A 126 16.20 -13.34 -26.71
CA PHE A 126 16.85 -14.43 -25.98
C PHE A 126 15.93 -14.99 -24.90
N ARG A 127 15.65 -16.30 -24.94
CA ARG A 127 14.87 -16.98 -23.89
C ARG A 127 15.59 -17.04 -22.54
N SER A 128 16.92 -17.04 -22.54
CA SER A 128 17.77 -17.20 -21.35
C SER A 128 18.15 -15.87 -20.67
N ARG A 129 18.02 -14.73 -21.36
CA ARG A 129 18.41 -13.42 -20.83
C ARG A 129 17.25 -12.82 -20.04
N GLY A 130 17.28 -12.98 -18.72
CA GLY A 130 16.27 -12.40 -17.84
C GLY A 130 16.21 -10.88 -17.97
N ILE A 131 15.02 -10.34 -18.27
CA ILE A 131 14.79 -8.88 -18.27
C ILE A 131 14.81 -8.40 -16.81
N PRO A 132 15.44 -7.25 -16.49
CA PRO A 132 15.41 -6.65 -15.15
C PRO A 132 14.02 -6.16 -14.73
N HIS A 133 13.07 -7.08 -14.53
CA HIS A 133 11.65 -6.83 -14.37
C HIS A 133 11.35 -5.76 -13.30
N ALA A 134 11.93 -5.88 -12.10
CA ALA A 134 11.70 -4.93 -11.02
C ALA A 134 12.17 -3.51 -11.38
N LEU A 135 13.35 -3.38 -12.00
CA LEU A 135 13.89 -2.11 -12.46
C LEU A 135 13.02 -1.52 -13.57
N MET A 136 12.64 -2.32 -14.56
CA MET A 136 11.91 -1.89 -15.76
C MET A 136 10.38 -1.81 -15.59
N SER A 137 9.87 -1.96 -14.38
CA SER A 137 8.43 -1.96 -14.08
C SER A 137 7.76 -0.58 -14.19
N ARG A 138 8.54 0.51 -14.14
CA ARG A 138 8.05 1.89 -14.22
C ARG A 138 9.16 2.86 -14.58
N THR A 139 8.80 4.01 -15.13
CA THR A 139 9.70 5.15 -15.27
C THR A 139 10.08 5.73 -13.91
N ARG A 140 11.35 6.09 -13.75
CA ARG A 140 11.92 6.75 -12.57
C ARG A 140 12.68 7.97 -13.03
N ALA A 141 12.22 9.14 -12.61
CA ALA A 141 12.85 10.40 -12.95
C ALA A 141 14.27 10.50 -12.35
N SER A 142 14.43 10.13 -11.08
CA SER A 142 15.74 10.08 -10.41
C SER A 142 15.75 8.97 -9.35
N CYS A 143 16.82 8.19 -9.33
CA CYS A 143 17.06 7.14 -8.33
C CYS A 143 18.57 6.90 -8.15
N THR A 144 18.89 6.13 -7.12
CA THR A 144 20.24 5.64 -6.80
C THR A 144 20.18 4.13 -6.60
N PHE A 145 21.32 3.47 -6.38
CA PHE A 145 21.34 2.03 -6.07
C PHE A 145 20.64 1.68 -4.75
N GLU A 146 20.47 2.67 -3.85
CA GLU A 146 19.76 2.51 -2.58
C GLU A 146 18.24 2.55 -2.79
N THR A 147 17.76 3.41 -3.70
CA THR A 147 16.33 3.65 -3.93
C THR A 147 15.74 2.84 -5.10
N ALA A 148 16.59 2.16 -5.90
CA ALA A 148 16.19 1.30 -7.00
C ALA A 148 17.12 0.08 -7.15
N PRO A 149 16.63 -1.05 -7.70
CA PRO A 149 17.44 -2.26 -7.90
C PRO A 149 18.36 -2.14 -9.14
N LEU A 150 19.27 -1.17 -9.15
CA LEU A 150 20.17 -0.92 -10.30
C LEU A 150 21.09 -2.12 -10.60
N HIS A 151 21.42 -2.92 -9.58
CA HIS A 151 22.17 -4.16 -9.69
C HIS A 151 21.51 -5.26 -10.54
N ASP A 152 20.23 -5.10 -10.91
CA ASP A 152 19.57 -6.03 -11.83
C ASP A 152 19.93 -5.76 -13.31
N SER A 153 20.51 -4.60 -13.65
CA SER A 153 20.86 -4.23 -15.03
C SER A 153 22.33 -3.82 -15.14
N LEU A 154 23.20 -4.82 -15.27
CA LEU A 154 24.67 -4.63 -15.29
C LEU A 154 25.31 -4.68 -16.69
N THR A 155 24.51 -4.57 -17.75
CA THR A 155 25.02 -4.40 -19.11
C THR A 155 25.38 -2.94 -19.41
N VAL A 156 26.20 -2.66 -20.42
CA VAL A 156 26.58 -1.27 -20.73
C VAL A 156 25.61 -0.50 -21.61
N HIS A 157 24.60 -1.15 -22.19
CA HIS A 157 23.64 -0.63 -23.17
C HIS A 157 22.68 0.42 -22.58
N LYS A 158 23.23 1.56 -22.19
CA LYS A 158 22.58 2.68 -21.48
C LYS A 158 23.17 3.99 -21.99
N MET A 159 22.56 5.08 -21.57
CA MET A 159 23.05 6.42 -21.85
C MET A 159 23.82 6.96 -20.63
N TYR A 160 25.00 7.54 -20.85
CA TYR A 160 25.87 8.09 -19.80
C TYR A 160 26.26 9.51 -20.14
N ARG A 161 26.27 10.40 -19.15
CA ARG A 161 26.77 11.76 -19.34
C ARG A 161 28.26 11.68 -19.69
N THR A 162 28.66 12.19 -20.85
CA THR A 162 30.02 12.05 -21.38
C THR A 162 31.06 12.65 -20.43
N ALA A 163 30.75 13.83 -19.87
CA ALA A 163 31.61 14.49 -18.89
C ALA A 163 31.81 13.64 -17.64
N PHE A 164 30.74 13.02 -17.11
CA PHE A 164 30.80 12.13 -15.95
C PHE A 164 31.76 10.97 -16.16
N LEU A 165 31.67 10.26 -17.31
CA LEU A 165 32.59 9.14 -17.60
C LEU A 165 34.06 9.60 -17.67
N ARG A 166 34.32 10.79 -18.20
CA ARG A 166 35.68 11.35 -18.32
C ARG A 166 36.22 11.82 -16.98
N GLU A 167 35.44 12.59 -16.23
CA GLU A 167 35.80 13.15 -14.91
C GLU A 167 36.04 12.05 -13.87
N GLN A 168 35.22 10.99 -13.88
CA GLN A 168 35.34 9.88 -12.93
C GLN A 168 36.32 8.78 -13.38
N GLY A 169 36.95 8.95 -14.55
CA GLY A 169 37.90 7.96 -15.09
C GLY A 169 37.29 6.59 -15.34
N ILE A 170 35.97 6.51 -15.62
CA ILE A 170 35.27 5.26 -15.85
C ILE A 170 35.63 4.76 -17.24
N ARG A 171 36.26 3.58 -17.32
CA ARG A 171 36.79 2.97 -18.55
C ARG A 171 36.62 1.45 -18.52
N PHE A 172 36.52 0.85 -19.69
CA PHE A 172 36.52 -0.60 -19.86
C PHE A 172 37.93 -1.17 -19.69
N PRO A 173 38.11 -2.38 -19.15
CA PRO A 173 39.38 -3.09 -19.25
C PRO A 173 39.72 -3.38 -20.72
N VAL A 174 41.01 -3.34 -21.07
CA VAL A 174 41.51 -3.61 -22.43
C VAL A 174 42.03 -5.05 -22.51
N GLY A 175 41.71 -5.74 -23.61
CA GLY A 175 42.04 -7.14 -23.84
C GLY A 175 40.84 -8.06 -23.63
N HIS A 176 41.05 -9.37 -23.84
CA HIS A 176 39.99 -10.37 -23.68
C HIS A 176 39.62 -10.54 -22.19
N PHE A 177 38.47 -9.97 -21.81
CA PHE A 177 37.98 -9.97 -20.43
C PHE A 177 36.49 -10.30 -20.39
N VAL A 178 36.14 -11.51 -19.95
CA VAL A 178 34.74 -11.89 -19.76
C VAL A 178 34.18 -11.15 -18.55
N GLY A 179 33.12 -10.37 -18.75
CA GLY A 179 32.51 -9.54 -17.70
C GLY A 179 33.10 -8.13 -17.63
N GLU A 180 33.66 -7.61 -18.73
CA GLU A 180 34.24 -6.26 -18.83
C GLU A 180 33.22 -5.18 -18.48
N ASP A 181 31.95 -5.43 -18.84
CA ASP A 181 30.83 -4.55 -18.53
C ASP A 181 30.68 -4.37 -17.02
N LEU A 182 30.93 -5.41 -16.23
CA LEU A 182 30.79 -5.35 -14.76
C LEU A 182 31.83 -4.42 -14.15
N LEU A 183 33.08 -4.45 -14.65
CA LEU A 183 34.14 -3.54 -14.24
C LEU A 183 33.88 -2.08 -14.63
N PHE A 184 33.10 -1.85 -15.68
CA PHE A 184 32.65 -0.51 -16.06
C PHE A 184 31.45 -0.06 -15.21
N ILE A 185 30.44 -0.91 -15.05
CA ILE A 185 29.16 -0.54 -14.44
C ILE A 185 29.24 -0.36 -12.94
N VAL A 186 30.01 -1.20 -12.23
CA VAL A 186 30.14 -1.11 -10.77
C VAL A 186 30.58 0.31 -10.35
N PRO A 187 31.73 0.84 -10.78
CA PRO A 187 32.11 2.21 -10.43
C PRO A 187 31.14 3.25 -11.01
N ALA A 188 30.58 3.04 -12.20
CA ALA A 188 29.62 3.99 -12.78
C ALA A 188 28.38 4.17 -11.90
N VAL A 189 27.77 3.09 -11.43
CA VAL A 189 26.54 3.14 -10.62
C VAL A 189 26.81 3.68 -9.21
N PHE A 190 27.96 3.37 -8.61
CA PHE A 190 28.30 3.88 -7.28
C PHE A 190 28.72 5.36 -7.27
N ARG A 191 29.36 5.83 -8.34
CA ARG A 191 29.84 7.22 -8.45
C ARG A 191 28.82 8.18 -9.07
N ALA A 192 27.76 7.66 -9.70
CA ALA A 192 26.68 8.48 -10.25
C ALA A 192 25.92 9.20 -9.14
N ALA A 193 25.73 10.51 -9.28
CA ALA A 193 24.92 11.30 -8.36
C ALA A 193 23.42 11.02 -8.56
N SER A 194 23.00 10.73 -9.80
CA SER A 194 21.61 10.41 -10.14
C SER A 194 21.53 9.48 -11.35
N VAL A 195 20.57 8.54 -11.29
CA VAL A 195 20.20 7.64 -12.39
C VAL A 195 18.73 7.82 -12.74
N SER A 196 18.41 7.98 -14.03
CA SER A 196 17.03 7.89 -14.54
C SER A 196 16.75 6.52 -15.15
N VAL A 197 15.49 6.09 -15.14
CA VAL A 197 15.03 4.86 -15.81
C VAL A 197 13.81 5.16 -16.65
N VAL A 198 13.85 4.88 -17.95
CA VAL A 198 12.68 4.90 -18.84
C VAL A 198 12.09 3.49 -18.83
N GLY A 199 10.95 3.30 -18.15
CA GLY A 199 10.33 1.98 -17.97
C GLY A 199 9.03 1.79 -18.75
N ASP A 200 8.51 2.85 -19.35
CA ASP A 200 7.23 2.90 -20.08
C ASP A 200 7.39 2.84 -21.60
N TYR A 201 8.61 2.75 -22.13
CA TYR A 201 8.87 2.66 -23.57
C TYR A 201 10.05 1.74 -23.86
N PRO A 202 9.92 0.72 -24.74
CA PRO A 202 11.04 -0.13 -25.19
C PRO A 202 12.15 0.69 -25.88
N CYS A 203 13.29 0.86 -25.20
CA CYS A 203 14.38 1.68 -25.69
C CYS A 203 15.45 0.88 -26.43
N TYR A 204 15.72 -0.35 -25.98
CA TYR A 204 16.83 -1.16 -26.47
C TYR A 204 16.38 -2.61 -26.69
N TYR A 205 16.74 -3.19 -27.83
CA TYR A 205 16.34 -4.55 -28.23
C TYR A 205 17.58 -5.42 -28.40
N TYR A 206 17.69 -6.42 -27.53
CA TYR A 206 18.66 -7.49 -27.64
C TYR A 206 18.15 -8.54 -28.63
N LEU A 207 18.87 -8.74 -29.75
CA LEU A 207 18.48 -9.70 -30.79
C LEU A 207 19.36 -10.93 -30.80
N GLU A 208 18.73 -12.09 -30.99
CA GLU A 208 19.42 -13.36 -31.18
C GLU A 208 19.88 -13.50 -32.63
N ARG A 209 21.16 -13.83 -32.82
CA ARG A 209 21.75 -14.05 -34.15
C ARG A 209 21.24 -15.34 -34.77
N GLU A 210 21.08 -15.37 -36.10
CA GLU A 210 20.91 -16.62 -36.82
C GLU A 210 22.12 -17.54 -36.55
N GLY A 211 21.88 -18.69 -35.91
CA GLY A 211 22.94 -19.62 -35.48
C GLY A 211 23.31 -19.58 -33.99
N GLY A 212 22.70 -18.71 -33.17
CA GLY A 212 22.73 -18.77 -31.69
C GLY A 212 24.02 -18.30 -31.00
N GLY A 213 24.99 -17.77 -31.74
CA GLY A 213 26.27 -17.31 -31.18
C GLY A 213 26.15 -16.01 -30.37
N HIS A 214 26.78 -15.97 -29.20
CA HIS A 214 26.97 -14.76 -28.38
C HIS A 214 28.46 -14.47 -28.19
N THR A 215 28.81 -13.23 -27.84
CA THR A 215 30.21 -12.84 -27.54
C THR A 215 30.81 -13.60 -26.35
N THR A 216 29.97 -14.04 -25.40
CA THR A 216 30.41 -14.89 -24.28
C THR A 216 30.35 -16.36 -24.70
N PRO A 217 31.45 -17.13 -24.57
CA PRO A 217 31.46 -18.55 -24.87
C PRO A 217 30.51 -19.37 -23.98
N ASP A 218 29.92 -20.43 -24.53
CA ASP A 218 29.10 -21.39 -23.76
C ASP A 218 29.94 -22.13 -22.70
N HIS A 219 31.21 -22.39 -23.02
CA HIS A 219 32.19 -22.96 -22.11
C HIS A 219 33.29 -21.94 -21.80
N LEU A 220 33.40 -21.57 -20.54
CA LEU A 220 34.42 -20.63 -20.07
C LEU A 220 35.74 -21.34 -19.80
N ASP A 221 36.85 -20.63 -19.99
CA ASP A 221 38.11 -20.99 -19.35
C ASP A 221 38.01 -20.71 -17.84
N PRO A 222 38.00 -21.73 -16.96
CA PRO A 222 37.72 -21.55 -15.54
C PRO A 222 38.69 -20.62 -14.82
N VAL A 223 39.99 -20.72 -15.15
CA VAL A 223 41.06 -19.99 -14.45
C VAL A 223 40.97 -18.51 -14.78
N SER A 224 40.88 -18.17 -16.07
CA SER A 224 40.70 -16.80 -16.53
C SER A 224 39.42 -16.18 -15.97
N TYR A 225 38.31 -16.91 -15.98
CA TYR A 225 37.04 -16.39 -15.47
C TYR A 225 37.04 -16.13 -13.96
N ALA A 226 37.60 -17.06 -13.16
CA ALA A 226 37.76 -16.85 -11.73
C ALA A 226 38.65 -15.62 -11.43
N GLY A 227 39.73 -15.42 -12.20
CA GLY A 227 40.54 -14.20 -12.12
C GLY A 227 39.75 -12.93 -12.44
N ASN A 228 38.87 -12.96 -13.44
CA ASN A 228 38.00 -11.83 -13.78
C ASN A 228 37.01 -11.53 -12.66
N LEU A 229 36.39 -12.55 -12.06
CA LEU A 229 35.47 -12.38 -10.92
C LEU A 229 36.14 -11.71 -9.72
N ARG A 230 37.36 -12.13 -9.35
CA ARG A 230 38.13 -11.48 -8.26
C ARG A 230 38.31 -9.99 -8.54
N ARG A 231 38.72 -9.63 -9.75
CA ARG A 231 38.86 -8.22 -10.16
C ARG A 231 37.55 -7.44 -10.07
N ILE A 232 36.42 -8.05 -10.44
CA ILE A 232 35.09 -7.43 -10.31
C ILE A 232 34.72 -7.22 -8.84
N PHE A 233 35.00 -8.21 -7.98
CA PHE A 233 34.68 -8.14 -6.55
C PHE A 233 35.59 -7.17 -5.81
N ASP A 234 36.86 -7.06 -6.21
CA ASP A 234 37.78 -6.05 -5.72
C ASP A 234 37.33 -4.64 -6.11
N ALA A 235 36.85 -4.46 -7.35
CA ALA A 235 36.26 -3.20 -7.79
C ALA A 235 35.02 -2.84 -6.96
N LEU A 236 34.13 -3.80 -6.68
CA LEU A 236 33.01 -3.59 -5.75
C LEU A 236 33.51 -3.20 -4.34
N GLY A 237 34.56 -3.88 -3.86
CA GLY A 237 35.16 -3.62 -2.56
C GLY A 237 35.79 -2.23 -2.43
N ALA A 238 36.30 -1.67 -3.53
CA ALA A 238 36.83 -0.32 -3.60
C ALA A 238 35.72 0.75 -3.54
N GLU A 239 34.54 0.47 -4.09
CA GLU A 239 33.41 1.41 -4.07
C GLU A 239 32.55 1.33 -2.79
N THR A 240 32.60 0.20 -2.07
CA THR A 240 31.72 -0.04 -0.91
C THR A 240 32.47 -0.69 0.23
N PRO A 241 32.37 -0.22 1.49
CA PRO A 241 32.92 -0.94 2.64
C PRO A 241 32.16 -2.27 2.90
N PRO A 242 32.73 -3.20 3.68
CA PRO A 242 32.00 -4.39 4.12
C PRO A 242 30.70 -4.00 4.83
N GLY A 243 29.62 -4.73 4.53
CA GLY A 243 28.30 -4.49 5.14
C GLY A 243 27.13 -4.83 4.22
N PRO A 244 25.89 -4.53 4.64
CA PRO A 244 24.68 -5.00 3.98
C PRO A 244 24.56 -4.64 2.49
N VAL A 245 25.11 -3.47 2.10
CA VAL A 245 25.13 -3.02 0.70
C VAL A 245 26.05 -3.91 -0.14
N ARG A 246 27.30 -4.12 0.30
CA ARG A 246 28.26 -4.99 -0.40
C ARG A 246 27.73 -6.42 -0.47
N ASP A 247 27.19 -6.94 0.62
CA ASP A 247 26.66 -8.31 0.68
C ASP A 247 25.49 -8.51 -0.30
N LYS A 248 24.63 -7.49 -0.47
CA LYS A 248 23.55 -7.52 -1.45
C LYS A 248 24.07 -7.67 -2.88
N TRP A 249 25.15 -6.98 -3.24
CA TRP A 249 25.78 -7.09 -4.55
C TRP A 249 26.49 -8.43 -4.71
N LEU A 250 27.25 -8.88 -3.70
CA LEU A 250 27.89 -10.19 -3.72
C LEU A 250 26.88 -11.32 -3.86
N ARG A 251 25.71 -11.26 -3.21
CA ARG A 251 24.62 -12.23 -3.44
C ARG A 251 24.07 -12.19 -4.87
N ARG A 252 24.02 -11.02 -5.52
CA ARG A 252 23.64 -10.92 -6.94
C ARG A 252 24.72 -11.53 -7.85
N PHE A 253 25.99 -11.26 -7.60
CA PHE A 253 27.08 -11.88 -8.36
C PHE A 253 27.15 -13.39 -8.14
N TRP A 254 26.98 -13.84 -6.90
CA TRP A 254 26.85 -15.26 -6.57
C TRP A 254 25.77 -15.92 -7.45
N ARG A 255 24.57 -15.33 -7.52
CA ARG A 255 23.46 -15.91 -8.28
C ARG A 255 23.68 -15.91 -9.79
N ALA A 256 24.04 -14.77 -10.39
CA ALA A 256 24.01 -14.66 -11.85
C ALA A 256 25.36 -14.87 -12.54
N ASP A 257 26.48 -14.77 -11.81
CA ASP A 257 27.83 -14.83 -12.36
C ASP A 257 28.62 -16.04 -11.85
N MET A 258 28.22 -16.66 -10.74
CA MET A 258 28.82 -17.92 -10.25
C MET A 258 27.85 -19.11 -10.39
N VAL A 259 26.73 -19.07 -9.65
CA VAL A 259 25.76 -20.16 -9.58
C VAL A 259 25.17 -20.50 -10.93
N LYS A 260 24.97 -19.53 -11.82
CA LYS A 260 24.53 -19.76 -13.20
C LYS A 260 25.34 -20.86 -13.91
N TYR A 261 26.66 -20.93 -13.66
CA TYR A 261 27.55 -21.95 -14.25
C TYR A 261 27.60 -23.25 -13.43
N LEU A 262 27.16 -23.20 -12.17
CA LEU A 262 27.07 -24.30 -11.21
C LEU A 262 25.63 -24.83 -11.04
N SER A 263 24.72 -24.43 -11.94
CA SER A 263 23.31 -24.78 -11.94
C SER A 263 22.84 -25.26 -13.31
N GLU A 264 21.58 -25.68 -13.37
CA GLU A 264 20.94 -26.18 -14.57
C GLU A 264 20.66 -25.06 -15.59
N PRO A 265 20.73 -25.37 -16.91
CA PRO A 265 21.26 -26.60 -17.50
C PRO A 265 22.80 -26.62 -17.59
N VAL A 266 23.46 -25.49 -17.34
CA VAL A 266 24.86 -25.22 -17.71
C VAL A 266 25.86 -26.19 -17.09
N PHE A 267 25.81 -26.44 -15.78
CA PHE A 267 26.83 -27.27 -15.11
C PHE A 267 26.88 -28.72 -15.65
N ALA A 268 25.72 -29.22 -16.11
CA ALA A 268 25.59 -30.57 -16.65
C ALA A 268 26.16 -30.71 -18.07
N THR A 269 26.28 -29.62 -18.84
CA THR A 269 26.78 -29.67 -20.23
C THR A 269 28.31 -29.77 -20.31
N TYR A 270 29.04 -29.37 -19.27
CA TYR A 270 30.49 -29.54 -19.22
C TYR A 270 30.89 -31.01 -19.11
N GLY A 271 31.91 -31.42 -19.86
CA GLY A 271 32.55 -32.73 -19.69
C GLY A 271 33.18 -32.88 -18.29
N PRO A 272 33.41 -34.12 -17.80
CA PRO A 272 33.83 -34.36 -16.42
C PRO A 272 35.06 -33.55 -15.97
N GLU A 273 36.12 -33.52 -16.78
CA GLU A 273 37.36 -32.78 -16.44
C GLU A 273 37.13 -31.26 -16.39
N ALA A 274 36.45 -30.70 -17.39
CA ALA A 274 36.15 -29.27 -17.45
C ALA A 274 35.21 -28.84 -16.30
N ARG A 275 34.30 -29.72 -15.88
CA ARG A 275 33.40 -29.49 -14.75
C ARG A 275 34.17 -29.41 -13.43
N VAL A 276 35.12 -30.32 -13.21
CA VAL A 276 35.99 -30.29 -12.01
C VAL A 276 36.83 -29.02 -11.99
N ALA A 277 37.41 -28.63 -13.12
CA ALA A 277 38.19 -27.40 -13.24
C ALA A 277 37.33 -26.15 -12.96
N LEU A 278 36.13 -26.07 -13.54
CA LEU A 278 35.16 -24.99 -13.31
C LEU A 278 34.74 -24.90 -11.84
N PHE A 279 34.37 -26.03 -11.24
CA PHE A 279 34.00 -26.10 -9.84
C PHE A 279 35.14 -25.66 -8.92
N GLY A 280 36.36 -26.15 -9.17
CA GLY A 280 37.55 -25.79 -8.40
C GLY A 280 37.82 -24.28 -8.44
N ALA A 281 37.84 -23.70 -9.64
CA ALA A 281 38.11 -22.28 -9.83
C ALA A 281 37.05 -21.38 -9.15
N LEU A 282 35.76 -21.72 -9.28
CA LEU A 282 34.69 -20.95 -8.63
C LEU A 282 34.62 -21.17 -7.12
N ARG A 283 35.06 -22.34 -6.63
CA ARG A 283 35.18 -22.61 -5.20
C ARG A 283 36.23 -21.71 -4.55
N GLU A 284 37.39 -21.52 -5.17
CA GLU A 284 38.40 -20.61 -4.62
C GLU A 284 37.86 -19.18 -4.47
N VAL A 285 37.13 -18.69 -5.49
CA VAL A 285 36.46 -17.38 -5.41
C VAL A 285 35.41 -17.37 -4.30
N ALA A 286 34.68 -18.46 -4.10
CA ALA A 286 33.72 -18.58 -2.99
C ALA A 286 34.42 -18.52 -1.62
N GLU A 287 35.56 -19.20 -1.45
CA GLU A 287 36.34 -19.19 -0.20
C GLU A 287 36.81 -17.77 0.16
N GLU A 288 37.08 -16.91 -0.83
CA GLU A 288 37.50 -15.52 -0.63
C GLU A 288 36.34 -14.55 -0.36
N TYR A 289 35.20 -14.69 -1.05
CA TYR A 289 34.14 -13.65 -1.07
C TYR A 289 32.77 -14.09 -0.56
N LEU A 290 32.51 -15.38 -0.35
CA LEU A 290 31.27 -15.87 0.25
C LEU A 290 31.37 -15.81 1.78
N THR A 291 31.26 -14.60 2.34
CA THR A 291 31.23 -14.38 3.79
C THR A 291 29.96 -14.96 4.43
N GLU A 292 29.92 -15.08 5.76
CA GLU A 292 28.71 -15.53 6.47
C GLU A 292 27.51 -14.62 6.21
N GLY A 293 27.69 -13.29 6.18
CA GLY A 293 26.60 -12.35 5.85
C GLY A 293 26.06 -12.50 4.42
N VAL A 294 26.91 -12.92 3.47
CA VAL A 294 26.46 -13.28 2.12
C VAL A 294 25.70 -14.60 2.17
N TYR A 295 26.25 -15.64 2.80
CA TYR A 295 25.68 -16.99 2.90
C TYR A 295 24.32 -17.01 3.60
N GLU A 296 24.20 -16.38 4.77
CA GLU A 296 22.95 -16.30 5.54
C GLU A 296 21.84 -15.56 4.77
N GLY A 297 22.21 -14.62 3.90
CA GLY A 297 21.27 -13.89 3.06
C GLY A 297 20.87 -14.60 1.75
N LEU A 298 21.49 -15.73 1.40
CA LEU A 298 21.07 -16.56 0.26
C LEU A 298 19.78 -17.28 0.59
N ALA A 299 18.95 -17.61 -0.41
CA ALA A 299 17.74 -18.40 -0.17
C ALA A 299 18.04 -19.90 0.00
N GLY A 300 17.09 -20.69 0.53
CA GLY A 300 17.25 -22.12 0.80
C GLY A 300 18.05 -22.94 -0.23
N LEU A 301 17.59 -23.03 -1.49
CA LEU A 301 18.30 -23.80 -2.52
C LEU A 301 19.68 -23.22 -2.87
N GLU A 302 19.85 -21.91 -2.76
CA GLU A 302 21.14 -21.24 -2.98
C GLU A 302 22.13 -21.54 -1.85
N ARG A 303 21.65 -21.61 -0.60
CA ARG A 303 22.44 -22.05 0.57
C ARG A 303 22.89 -23.50 0.41
N ALA A 304 22.03 -24.39 -0.08
CA ALA A 304 22.39 -25.78 -0.37
C ALA A 304 23.56 -25.86 -1.39
N ARG A 305 23.48 -25.11 -2.49
CA ARG A 305 24.56 -25.03 -3.49
C ARG A 305 25.84 -24.47 -2.89
N ALA A 306 25.73 -23.38 -2.13
CA ALA A 306 26.86 -22.75 -1.47
C ALA A 306 27.56 -23.69 -0.47
N ALA A 307 26.79 -24.49 0.29
CA ALA A 307 27.33 -25.49 1.20
C ALA A 307 28.12 -26.58 0.46
N LEU A 308 27.63 -27.06 -0.69
CA LEU A 308 28.33 -28.04 -1.53
C LEU A 308 29.62 -27.48 -2.13
N VAL A 309 29.62 -26.20 -2.52
CA VAL A 309 30.83 -25.51 -2.97
C VAL A 309 31.85 -25.41 -1.84
N ARG A 310 31.45 -24.92 -0.66
CA ARG A 310 32.32 -24.80 0.54
C ARG A 310 32.91 -26.14 0.99
N THR A 311 32.12 -27.21 0.91
CA THR A 311 32.55 -28.56 1.32
C THR A 311 33.27 -29.34 0.21
N GLY A 312 33.40 -28.77 -1.00
CA GLY A 312 34.15 -29.38 -2.09
C GLY A 312 33.48 -30.62 -2.69
N ARG A 313 32.14 -30.61 -2.87
CA ARG A 313 31.34 -31.78 -3.28
C ARG A 313 30.71 -31.60 -4.68
N PRO A 314 31.49 -31.65 -5.79
CA PRO A 314 30.98 -31.39 -7.14
C PRO A 314 29.95 -32.43 -7.65
N ASP A 315 30.09 -33.70 -7.28
CA ASP A 315 29.15 -34.74 -7.71
C ASP A 315 27.76 -34.57 -7.05
N ALA A 316 27.75 -34.22 -5.76
CA ALA A 316 26.50 -33.90 -5.05
C ALA A 316 25.86 -32.61 -5.60
N LEU A 317 26.66 -31.64 -6.04
CA LEU A 317 26.15 -30.44 -6.71
C LEU A 317 25.55 -30.76 -8.08
N LEU A 318 26.14 -31.68 -8.84
CA LEU A 318 25.58 -32.17 -10.09
C LEU A 318 24.25 -32.89 -9.85
N GLU A 319 24.17 -33.72 -8.81
CA GLU A 319 22.93 -34.40 -8.43
C GLU A 319 21.83 -33.42 -8.01
N LEU A 320 22.15 -32.43 -7.14
CA LEU A 320 21.23 -31.35 -6.76
C LEU A 320 20.71 -30.60 -7.99
N THR A 321 21.59 -30.33 -8.95
CA THR A 321 21.27 -29.66 -10.21
C THR A 321 20.30 -30.50 -11.05
N GLY A 322 20.50 -31.81 -11.14
CA GLY A 322 19.59 -32.73 -11.81
C GLY A 322 18.21 -32.77 -11.15
N ARG A 323 18.15 -32.85 -9.81
CA ARG A 323 16.90 -32.82 -9.02
C ARG A 323 16.15 -31.50 -9.24
N ALA A 324 16.84 -30.36 -9.19
CA ALA A 324 16.25 -29.04 -9.40
C ALA A 324 15.77 -28.82 -10.86
N ALA A 325 16.48 -29.36 -11.85
CA ALA A 325 16.09 -29.29 -13.26
C ALA A 325 14.75 -29.98 -13.55
N GLY A 326 14.38 -30.99 -12.76
CA GLY A 326 13.09 -31.68 -12.86
C GLY A 326 11.87 -30.87 -12.41
N LEU A 327 12.08 -29.70 -11.79
CA LEU A 327 11.01 -28.83 -11.31
C LEU A 327 10.51 -27.86 -12.41
N GLY A 328 9.19 -27.84 -12.59
CA GLY A 328 8.46 -26.85 -13.39
C GLY A 328 7.47 -26.04 -12.54
N ALA A 329 6.78 -25.11 -13.19
CA ALA A 329 5.65 -24.38 -12.61
C ALA A 329 4.33 -24.86 -13.25
N ASP A 330 3.44 -25.43 -12.45
CA ASP A 330 2.05 -25.69 -12.86
C ASP A 330 1.21 -24.46 -12.50
N VAL A 331 0.54 -23.87 -13.49
CA VAL A 331 -0.24 -22.64 -13.33
C VAL A 331 -1.64 -22.88 -13.90
N ARG A 332 -2.64 -22.97 -13.03
CA ARG A 332 -4.03 -23.31 -13.39
C ARG A 332 -4.95 -22.12 -13.20
N LEU A 333 -5.66 -21.76 -14.24
CA LEU A 333 -6.70 -20.75 -14.22
C LEU A 333 -7.91 -21.26 -13.45
N THR A 334 -8.43 -20.41 -12.57
CA THR A 334 -9.68 -20.65 -11.83
C THR A 334 -10.84 -19.80 -12.38
N SER A 335 -10.55 -18.66 -13.00
CA SER A 335 -11.54 -17.85 -13.73
C SER A 335 -10.87 -16.90 -14.72
N VAL A 336 -11.57 -16.58 -15.81
CA VAL A 336 -11.23 -15.49 -16.73
C VAL A 336 -12.51 -14.74 -17.06
N GLU A 337 -12.54 -13.43 -16.85
CA GLU A 337 -13.76 -12.61 -17.04
C GLU A 337 -13.42 -11.20 -17.51
N TRP A 338 -14.36 -10.56 -18.24
CA TRP A 338 -14.35 -9.11 -18.40
C TRP A 338 -14.87 -8.47 -17.12
N ARG A 339 -14.06 -7.59 -16.53
CA ARG A 339 -14.43 -6.79 -15.37
C ARG A 339 -13.97 -5.37 -15.57
N ARG A 340 -14.90 -4.41 -15.68
CA ARG A 340 -14.62 -2.97 -15.77
C ARG A 340 -13.68 -2.58 -16.92
N GLY A 341 -13.86 -3.20 -18.09
CA GLY A 341 -13.00 -2.99 -19.26
C GLY A 341 -11.61 -3.62 -19.14
N ARG A 342 -11.42 -4.56 -18.20
CA ARG A 342 -10.18 -5.32 -18.03
C ARG A 342 -10.45 -6.81 -18.12
N VAL A 343 -9.52 -7.56 -18.72
CA VAL A 343 -9.51 -9.02 -18.62
C VAL A 343 -8.94 -9.39 -17.26
N ARG A 344 -9.77 -9.90 -16.36
CA ARG A 344 -9.35 -10.38 -15.05
C ARG A 344 -9.17 -11.89 -15.12
N ALA A 345 -7.99 -12.37 -14.75
CA ALA A 345 -7.68 -13.79 -14.64
C ALA A 345 -7.24 -14.14 -13.21
N ARG A 346 -7.82 -15.19 -12.64
CA ARG A 346 -7.40 -15.78 -11.37
C ARG A 346 -6.72 -17.12 -11.64
N PHE A 347 -5.68 -17.43 -10.88
CA PHE A 347 -4.91 -18.67 -11.04
C PHE A 347 -4.31 -19.19 -9.74
N ASP A 348 -4.05 -20.49 -9.69
CA ASP A 348 -3.24 -21.15 -8.68
C ASP A 348 -1.93 -21.64 -9.31
N ALA A 349 -0.81 -21.41 -8.65
CA ALA A 349 0.51 -21.79 -9.11
C ALA A 349 1.28 -22.62 -8.08
N ARG A 350 1.91 -23.71 -8.52
CA ARG A 350 2.67 -24.66 -7.68
C ARG A 350 3.96 -25.09 -8.39
N PHE A 351 5.01 -25.36 -7.62
CA PHE A 351 6.18 -26.08 -8.14
C PHE A 351 5.85 -27.57 -8.23
N VAL A 352 6.20 -28.21 -9.34
CA VAL A 352 5.91 -29.63 -9.59
C VAL A 352 7.11 -30.33 -10.22
N THR A 353 7.35 -31.59 -9.86
CA THR A 353 8.28 -32.47 -10.59
C THR A 353 7.57 -33.15 -11.76
N GLY A 354 8.29 -33.39 -12.86
CA GLY A 354 7.75 -33.97 -14.09
C GLY A 354 7.08 -32.94 -15.03
N GLY A 355 7.18 -31.65 -14.71
CA GLY A 355 6.73 -30.56 -15.59
C GLY A 355 7.69 -30.37 -16.75
N THR A 356 7.16 -30.33 -17.98
CA THR A 356 7.96 -29.96 -19.15
C THR A 356 8.37 -28.49 -19.06
N GLY A 357 9.64 -28.19 -19.35
CA GLY A 357 10.10 -26.82 -19.55
C GLY A 357 9.29 -26.10 -20.63
N PRO A 358 9.46 -24.78 -20.78
CA PRO A 358 8.63 -23.93 -21.64
C PRO A 358 8.59 -24.31 -23.14
N GLU A 359 9.37 -25.29 -23.59
CA GLU A 359 9.47 -25.73 -25.00
C GLU A 359 9.25 -27.23 -25.27
N ALA A 360 9.02 -28.10 -24.27
CA ALA A 360 8.97 -29.53 -24.57
C ALA A 360 7.64 -29.97 -25.24
N PRO A 361 7.68 -30.83 -26.29
CA PRO A 361 6.47 -31.38 -26.92
C PRO A 361 5.64 -32.18 -25.92
N ARG A 362 4.31 -32.07 -26.07
CA ARG A 362 3.31 -32.76 -25.26
C ARG A 362 3.25 -34.25 -25.63
N THR A 363 3.66 -35.10 -24.69
CA THR A 363 3.11 -36.46 -24.56
C THR A 363 2.73 -36.67 -23.09
N PRO A 364 1.48 -37.07 -22.77
CA PRO A 364 1.05 -37.30 -21.38
C PRO A 364 1.60 -38.65 -20.92
N LEU A 365 2.06 -38.79 -19.66
CA LEU A 365 1.99 -40.07 -18.91
C LEU A 365 2.52 -40.02 -17.46
N ALA A 366 3.27 -39.00 -17.03
CA ALA A 366 3.68 -38.92 -15.61
C ALA A 366 2.74 -37.98 -14.80
N PRO A 367 2.22 -38.39 -13.64
CA PRO A 367 1.53 -37.49 -12.72
C PRO A 367 2.50 -36.39 -12.25
N LEU A 368 2.07 -35.13 -12.33
CA LEU A 368 2.82 -34.02 -11.73
C LEU A 368 2.80 -34.17 -10.21
N THR A 369 3.98 -34.23 -9.59
CA THR A 369 4.09 -34.32 -8.13
C THR A 369 4.46 -32.95 -7.56
N PRO A 370 3.63 -32.33 -6.70
CA PRO A 370 3.94 -31.04 -6.11
C PRO A 370 5.20 -31.09 -5.25
N LEU A 371 6.00 -30.02 -5.30
CA LEU A 371 7.04 -29.75 -4.31
C LEU A 371 6.40 -29.62 -2.92
N THR A 372 7.05 -30.19 -1.92
CA THR A 372 6.67 -30.17 -0.51
C THR A 372 7.74 -29.51 0.36
N LEU A 373 7.34 -29.00 1.51
CA LEU A 373 8.23 -28.63 2.60
C LEU A 373 7.97 -29.58 3.76
N VAL A 374 8.97 -29.80 4.60
CA VAL A 374 8.80 -30.58 5.84
C VAL A 374 8.68 -29.61 7.01
N ARG A 375 7.55 -29.62 7.71
CA ARG A 375 7.37 -28.86 8.95
C ARG A 375 7.68 -29.74 10.15
N ARG A 376 8.65 -29.30 10.96
CA ARG A 376 9.07 -29.94 12.22
C ARG A 376 8.99 -28.91 13.34
N GLY A 377 7.90 -28.94 14.11
CA GLY A 377 7.56 -27.89 15.06
C GLY A 377 7.23 -26.57 14.35
N GLU A 378 8.00 -25.53 14.65
CA GLU A 378 7.89 -24.20 14.00
C GLU A 378 8.78 -24.03 12.77
N ARG A 379 9.68 -24.99 12.50
CA ARG A 379 10.63 -24.92 11.38
C ARG A 379 10.06 -25.56 10.12
N TYR A 380 10.32 -24.93 8.99
CA TYR A 380 10.03 -25.44 7.65
C TYR A 380 11.35 -25.76 6.93
N LEU A 381 11.50 -26.98 6.45
CA LEU A 381 12.69 -27.47 5.78
C LEU A 381 12.40 -27.64 4.28
N LEU A 382 13.40 -27.35 3.44
CA LEU A 382 13.32 -27.55 2.00
C LEU A 382 13.02 -29.02 1.66
N ASP A 383 12.35 -29.26 0.54
CA ASP A 383 11.93 -30.60 0.11
C ASP A 383 13.09 -31.61 0.15
N PRO A 384 12.98 -32.70 0.92
CA PRO A 384 14.01 -33.76 0.95
C PRO A 384 14.31 -34.33 -0.43
N SER A 385 13.34 -34.37 -1.35
CA SER A 385 13.60 -34.81 -2.73
C SER A 385 14.66 -33.97 -3.46
N LEU A 386 14.92 -32.74 -3.01
CA LEU A 386 15.99 -31.90 -3.52
C LEU A 386 17.32 -32.13 -2.81
N THR A 387 17.34 -32.22 -1.47
CA THR A 387 18.58 -32.11 -0.68
C THR A 387 19.00 -33.37 0.07
N ASP A 388 18.13 -34.38 0.17
CA ASP A 388 18.38 -35.57 0.98
C ASP A 388 19.61 -36.35 0.48
N GLY A 389 20.50 -36.69 1.42
CA GLY A 389 21.81 -37.29 1.16
C GLY A 389 22.88 -36.35 0.60
N LEU A 390 22.57 -35.08 0.33
CA LEU A 390 23.50 -34.12 -0.28
C LEU A 390 24.04 -33.09 0.72
N VAL A 391 23.15 -32.51 1.53
CA VAL A 391 23.46 -31.51 2.55
C VAL A 391 22.60 -31.75 3.80
N GLU A 392 23.01 -31.18 4.93
CA GLU A 392 22.16 -31.12 6.12
C GLU A 392 20.80 -30.44 5.81
N PRO A 393 19.72 -30.77 6.53
CA PRO A 393 18.40 -30.20 6.27
C PRO A 393 18.40 -28.67 6.25
N VAL A 394 17.92 -28.11 5.13
CA VAL A 394 17.97 -26.66 4.90
C VAL A 394 16.70 -26.00 5.42
N ASP A 395 16.83 -25.22 6.49
CA ASP A 395 15.75 -24.40 7.04
C ASP A 395 15.36 -23.28 6.07
N VAL A 396 14.07 -23.13 5.77
CA VAL A 396 13.46 -22.14 4.88
C VAL A 396 12.32 -21.37 5.56
N THR A 397 12.26 -21.39 6.90
CA THR A 397 11.20 -20.73 7.68
C THR A 397 11.10 -19.24 7.37
N ASP A 398 12.24 -18.53 7.33
CA ASP A 398 12.28 -17.10 6.97
C ASP A 398 12.07 -16.83 5.48
N ASP A 399 12.17 -17.88 4.65
CA ASP A 399 12.05 -17.85 3.21
C ASP A 399 10.63 -18.15 2.73
N LEU A 400 9.68 -18.50 3.61
CA LEU A 400 8.28 -18.76 3.23
C LEU A 400 7.64 -17.56 2.49
N LYS A 401 8.06 -16.34 2.81
CA LYS A 401 7.65 -15.11 2.13
C LYS A 401 8.15 -14.99 0.69
N LEU A 402 9.11 -15.81 0.28
CA LEU A 402 9.65 -15.84 -1.08
C LEU A 402 8.74 -16.59 -2.06
N PHE A 403 7.76 -17.38 -1.57
CA PHE A 403 6.71 -17.95 -2.41
C PHE A 403 5.79 -16.86 -2.95
N ARG A 404 5.93 -16.55 -4.24
CA ARG A 404 5.15 -15.50 -4.91
C ARG A 404 5.12 -15.73 -6.42
N ALA A 405 4.27 -14.98 -7.10
CA ALA A 405 4.18 -14.98 -8.55
C ALA A 405 4.30 -13.55 -9.10
N ASP A 406 5.07 -13.38 -10.17
CA ASP A 406 4.97 -12.22 -11.05
C ASP A 406 4.23 -12.60 -12.32
N VAL A 407 3.52 -11.65 -12.91
CA VAL A 407 2.74 -11.87 -14.13
C VAL A 407 3.17 -10.85 -15.18
N SER A 408 3.37 -11.31 -16.40
CA SER A 408 3.76 -10.47 -17.53
C SER A 408 2.97 -10.80 -18.79
N LEU A 409 2.73 -9.79 -19.63
CA LEU A 409 2.33 -9.96 -21.02
C LEU A 409 3.55 -9.92 -21.90
N ARG A 410 3.71 -10.92 -22.76
CA ARG A 410 4.73 -10.97 -23.79
C ARG A 410 4.07 -10.95 -25.16
N HIS A 411 4.43 -9.99 -26.00
CA HIS A 411 4.03 -10.02 -27.40
C HIS A 411 4.74 -11.18 -28.10
N ARG A 412 3.99 -12.00 -28.83
CA ARG A 412 4.51 -13.21 -29.46
C ARG A 412 5.65 -12.93 -30.44
N ASP A 413 5.45 -11.97 -31.35
CA ASP A 413 6.39 -11.74 -32.46
C ASP A 413 7.52 -10.76 -32.08
N THR A 414 7.21 -9.64 -31.42
CA THR A 414 8.21 -8.61 -31.05
C THR A 414 8.95 -8.90 -29.74
N SER A 415 8.52 -9.90 -28.96
CA SER A 415 9.05 -10.22 -27.62
C SER A 415 8.97 -9.07 -26.61
N VAL A 416 8.22 -7.99 -26.89
CA VAL A 416 7.99 -6.91 -25.93
C VAL A 416 7.29 -7.46 -24.69
N VAL A 417 7.81 -7.11 -23.50
CA VAL A 417 7.26 -7.58 -22.22
C VAL A 417 6.79 -6.45 -21.32
N TRP A 418 5.55 -6.56 -20.85
CA TRP A 418 4.95 -5.69 -19.85
C TRP A 418 4.64 -6.45 -18.57
N LEU A 419 5.14 -5.97 -17.44
CA LEU A 419 4.75 -6.51 -16.14
C LEU A 419 3.37 -6.00 -15.77
N LEU A 420 2.55 -6.91 -15.27
CA LEU A 420 1.19 -6.58 -14.87
C LEU A 420 1.10 -6.41 -13.35
N PRO A 421 0.33 -5.41 -12.88
CA PRO A 421 -0.10 -5.38 -11.50
C PRO A 421 -0.85 -6.68 -11.16
N ARG A 422 -0.45 -7.32 -10.08
CA ARG A 422 -0.98 -8.59 -9.61
C ARG A 422 -1.19 -8.57 -8.10
N GLU A 423 -2.24 -9.24 -7.67
CA GLU A 423 -2.44 -9.62 -6.27
C GLU A 423 -2.06 -11.08 -6.11
N VAL A 424 -1.24 -11.38 -5.09
CA VAL A 424 -0.78 -12.73 -4.81
C VAL A 424 -0.87 -13.00 -3.32
N SER A 425 -1.30 -14.19 -2.97
CA SER A 425 -1.24 -14.76 -1.63
C SER A 425 -0.72 -16.19 -1.69
N VAL A 426 -0.18 -16.68 -0.58
CA VAL A 426 0.27 -18.07 -0.46
C VAL A 426 -0.57 -18.79 0.57
N SER A 427 -0.97 -20.02 0.28
CA SER A 427 -1.50 -20.97 1.26
C SER A 427 -0.53 -22.16 1.39
N PHE A 428 -0.62 -22.83 2.53
CA PHE A 428 0.24 -23.96 2.88
C PHE A 428 -0.69 -25.14 3.19
N GLU A 429 -0.90 -26.01 2.21
CA GLU A 429 -1.77 -27.18 2.35
C GLU A 429 -1.00 -28.27 3.13
N GLU A 430 -1.44 -28.60 4.34
CA GLU A 430 -0.82 -29.63 5.17
C GLU A 430 -1.41 -31.02 4.86
N THR A 431 -0.54 -32.03 4.84
CA THR A 431 -0.92 -33.45 4.76
C THR A 431 -0.75 -34.08 6.15
N PRO A 432 -1.62 -35.01 6.60
CA PRO A 432 -1.51 -35.60 7.93
C PRO A 432 -0.12 -36.20 8.20
N ALA A 433 0.37 -36.05 9.42
CA ALA A 433 1.72 -36.46 9.83
C ALA A 433 1.97 -37.96 9.59
N HIS A 434 3.11 -38.31 9.01
CA HIS A 434 3.55 -39.69 8.86
C HIS A 434 4.95 -39.87 9.43
N LEU A 435 5.02 -40.65 10.53
CA LEU A 435 6.20 -41.02 11.33
C LEU A 435 7.02 -39.84 11.89
N ASP A 436 7.40 -39.92 13.16
CA ASP A 436 8.23 -38.95 13.89
C ASP A 436 7.72 -37.50 14.05
N GLY A 437 6.45 -37.22 13.72
CA GLY A 437 5.80 -35.93 13.98
C GLY A 437 6.05 -34.85 12.92
N ASP A 438 6.69 -35.21 11.80
CA ASP A 438 6.87 -34.34 10.65
C ASP A 438 5.58 -34.19 9.84
N VAL A 439 5.32 -32.98 9.34
CA VAL A 439 4.15 -32.64 8.52
C VAL A 439 4.60 -32.19 7.13
N LEU A 440 4.07 -32.82 6.08
CA LEU A 440 4.33 -32.39 4.71
C LEU A 440 3.42 -31.23 4.34
N VAL A 441 4.02 -30.14 3.87
CA VAL A 441 3.35 -28.87 3.56
C VAL A 441 3.53 -28.55 2.08
N ARG A 442 2.44 -28.27 1.37
CA ARG A 442 2.47 -27.90 -0.05
C ARG A 442 2.19 -26.40 -0.21
N PRO A 443 3.17 -25.60 -0.65
CA PRO A 443 2.95 -24.19 -0.95
C PRO A 443 2.11 -24.02 -2.22
N VAL A 444 1.05 -23.21 -2.14
CA VAL A 444 0.21 -22.85 -3.28
C VAL A 444 0.11 -21.34 -3.38
N VAL A 445 0.52 -20.80 -4.54
CA VAL A 445 0.48 -19.37 -4.81
C VAL A 445 -0.80 -19.04 -5.57
N HIS A 446 -1.72 -18.33 -4.92
CA HIS A 446 -2.95 -17.84 -5.52
C HIS A 446 -2.72 -16.45 -6.09
N GLY A 447 -3.02 -16.26 -7.37
CA GLY A 447 -2.80 -15.03 -8.09
C GLY A 447 -4.07 -14.47 -8.74
N THR A 448 -4.18 -13.15 -8.78
CA THR A 448 -5.15 -12.41 -9.61
C THR A 448 -4.43 -11.35 -10.40
N VAL A 449 -4.67 -11.31 -11.70
CA VAL A 449 -4.13 -10.31 -12.62
C VAL A 449 -5.28 -9.66 -13.40
N ALA A 450 -5.13 -8.37 -13.70
CA ALA A 450 -6.08 -7.64 -14.55
C ALA A 450 -5.32 -6.95 -15.69
N VAL A 451 -5.74 -7.20 -16.92
CA VAL A 451 -5.17 -6.60 -18.14
C VAL A 451 -6.13 -5.55 -18.68
N ASP A 452 -5.65 -4.33 -18.81
CA ASP A 452 -6.34 -3.24 -19.50
C ASP A 452 -5.70 -3.07 -20.89
N PRO A 453 -6.31 -3.58 -21.97
CA PRO A 453 -5.69 -3.52 -23.30
C PRO A 453 -5.39 -2.10 -23.78
N ALA A 454 -6.11 -1.09 -23.28
CA ALA A 454 -5.88 0.30 -23.64
C ALA A 454 -4.75 0.98 -22.85
N ARG A 455 -4.20 0.31 -21.82
CA ARG A 455 -3.18 0.90 -20.91
C ARG A 455 -2.03 -0.04 -20.52
N ALA A 456 -2.05 -1.29 -20.96
CA ALA A 456 -1.09 -2.30 -20.52
C ALA A 456 0.33 -2.11 -21.12
N ALA A 457 0.49 -1.33 -22.19
CA ALA A 457 1.80 -1.04 -22.78
C ALA A 457 2.43 0.23 -22.19
N GLY A 458 3.05 0.12 -21.02
CA GLY A 458 3.71 1.26 -20.38
C GLY A 458 2.77 2.41 -19.99
N GLY A 459 1.46 2.16 -19.93
CA GLY A 459 0.42 3.18 -19.74
C GLY A 459 -0.38 3.51 -21.01
N GLY A 460 0.07 3.06 -22.18
CA GLY A 460 -0.61 3.16 -23.46
C GLY A 460 -1.28 1.86 -23.93
N PRO A 461 -1.95 1.89 -25.10
CA PRO A 461 -2.62 0.73 -25.68
C PRO A 461 -1.63 -0.36 -26.08
N LEU A 462 -2.04 -1.62 -25.94
CA LEU A 462 -1.33 -2.75 -26.53
C LEU A 462 -1.33 -2.64 -28.05
N ASP A 463 -0.18 -2.94 -28.66
CA ASP A 463 -0.04 -3.04 -30.11
C ASP A 463 -0.84 -4.23 -30.68
N ASP A 464 -1.15 -4.15 -31.97
CA ASP A 464 -1.78 -5.23 -32.74
C ASP A 464 -0.97 -6.53 -32.64
N GLY A 465 -1.65 -7.64 -32.37
CA GLY A 465 -1.04 -8.96 -32.32
C GLY A 465 -1.50 -9.85 -31.18
N VAL A 466 -0.70 -10.87 -30.88
CA VAL A 466 -0.98 -11.87 -29.84
C VAL A 466 -0.11 -11.64 -28.61
N TRP A 467 -0.76 -11.40 -27.49
CA TRP A 467 -0.14 -11.16 -26.20
C TRP A 467 -0.34 -12.36 -25.28
N GLU A 468 0.76 -13.01 -24.91
CA GLU A 468 0.75 -14.19 -24.06
C GLU A 468 0.88 -13.81 -22.59
N VAL A 469 0.07 -14.42 -21.73
CA VAL A 469 0.21 -14.27 -20.27
C VAL A 469 1.22 -15.29 -19.76
N HIS A 470 2.28 -14.79 -19.12
CA HIS A 470 3.33 -15.58 -18.49
C HIS A 470 3.33 -15.33 -16.99
N VAL A 471 3.52 -16.39 -16.21
CA VAL A 471 3.63 -16.35 -14.75
C VAL A 471 5.01 -16.85 -14.34
N ARG A 472 5.77 -16.00 -13.66
CA ARG A 472 7.04 -16.34 -13.02
C ARG A 472 6.78 -16.71 -11.57
N LEU A 473 6.83 -18.00 -11.27
CA LEU A 473 6.67 -18.55 -9.93
C LEU A 473 8.04 -18.57 -9.22
N MET A 474 8.10 -17.92 -8.07
CA MET A 474 9.30 -17.80 -7.24
C MET A 474 9.11 -18.53 -5.91
N GLY A 475 10.21 -19.05 -5.36
CA GLY A 475 10.30 -19.67 -4.04
C GLY A 475 11.72 -19.57 -3.46
N PRO A 476 12.05 -20.29 -2.37
CA PRO A 476 13.37 -20.27 -1.72
C PRO A 476 14.54 -20.71 -2.61
N GLY A 477 15.04 -19.81 -3.47
CA GLY A 477 16.07 -20.09 -4.49
C GLY A 477 15.52 -20.79 -5.74
N LEU A 478 14.19 -20.79 -5.90
CA LEU A 478 13.48 -21.37 -7.05
C LEU A 478 12.86 -20.27 -7.91
N ASP A 479 13.00 -20.42 -9.22
CA ASP A 479 12.45 -19.49 -10.21
C ASP A 479 12.05 -20.27 -11.47
N ARG A 480 10.75 -20.35 -11.74
CA ARG A 480 10.19 -21.13 -12.85
C ARG A 480 9.09 -20.35 -13.56
N TYR A 481 9.04 -20.48 -14.88
CA TYR A 481 8.02 -19.84 -15.71
C TYR A 481 6.97 -20.84 -16.12
N GLY A 482 5.70 -20.44 -16.07
CA GLY A 482 4.56 -21.20 -16.55
C GLY A 482 3.55 -20.29 -17.25
N ARG A 483 2.77 -20.85 -18.18
CA ARG A 483 1.64 -20.14 -18.79
C ARG A 483 0.35 -20.60 -18.11
N PRO A 484 -0.56 -19.69 -17.70
CA PRO A 484 -1.82 -20.08 -17.07
C PRO A 484 -2.67 -20.93 -18.02
N ARG A 485 -3.02 -22.15 -17.63
CA ARG A 485 -3.82 -23.08 -18.46
C ARG A 485 -5.20 -23.30 -17.84
N GLY A 486 -6.17 -23.74 -18.63
CA GLY A 486 -7.46 -24.15 -18.09
C GLY A 486 -7.30 -25.28 -17.06
N GLY A 487 -7.99 -25.16 -15.92
CA GLY A 487 -8.15 -26.26 -14.97
C GLY A 487 -9.03 -27.39 -15.55
N PRO A 488 -9.35 -28.44 -14.77
CA PRO A 488 -10.21 -29.53 -15.24
C PRO A 488 -11.64 -29.01 -15.55
N GLU A 489 -12.05 -29.25 -16.80
CA GLU A 489 -13.40 -29.34 -17.40
C GLU A 489 -14.37 -28.15 -17.53
N ASP A 490 -14.32 -27.02 -16.79
CA ASP A 490 -15.38 -25.98 -16.91
C ASP A 490 -14.93 -24.50 -17.10
N LEU A 491 -13.69 -24.24 -17.55
CA LEU A 491 -13.25 -22.85 -17.75
C LEU A 491 -13.90 -22.21 -19.00
N THR A 492 -14.86 -21.31 -18.78
CA THR A 492 -15.44 -20.47 -19.84
C THR A 492 -14.64 -19.18 -20.02
N LEU A 493 -14.21 -18.89 -21.26
CA LEU A 493 -13.58 -17.62 -21.60
C LEU A 493 -14.63 -16.55 -21.93
N PRO A 494 -14.36 -15.27 -21.63
CA PRO A 494 -15.28 -14.20 -21.96
C PRO A 494 -15.30 -13.95 -23.49
N ALA A 495 -16.46 -13.51 -23.99
CA ALA A 495 -16.60 -13.08 -25.39
C ALA A 495 -15.66 -11.89 -25.70
N PRO A 496 -15.27 -11.69 -26.98
CA PRO A 496 -14.49 -10.52 -27.38
C PRO A 496 -15.17 -9.20 -26.99
N ALA A 497 -14.38 -8.18 -26.66
CA ALA A 497 -14.87 -6.84 -26.37
C ALA A 497 -14.08 -5.78 -27.11
N VAL A 498 -14.77 -4.68 -27.45
CA VAL A 498 -14.16 -3.50 -28.07
C VAL A 498 -13.96 -2.41 -27.03
N LEU A 499 -12.72 -1.97 -26.83
CA LEU A 499 -12.32 -0.97 -25.84
C LEU A 499 -11.29 -0.02 -26.44
N GLY A 500 -11.60 1.27 -26.48
CA GLY A 500 -10.65 2.30 -26.95
C GLY A 500 -10.19 2.11 -28.40
N GLY A 501 -11.05 1.60 -29.28
CA GLY A 501 -10.69 1.30 -30.68
C GLY A 501 -9.95 -0.03 -30.87
N LEU A 502 -9.86 -0.87 -29.83
CA LEU A 502 -9.23 -2.18 -29.87
C LEU A 502 -10.26 -3.27 -29.64
N GLU A 503 -10.36 -4.23 -30.56
CA GLU A 503 -11.03 -5.50 -30.32
C GLU A 503 -10.06 -6.44 -29.60
N THR A 504 -10.48 -6.97 -28.44
CA THR A 504 -9.69 -7.90 -27.64
C THR A 504 -10.42 -9.21 -27.44
N ALA A 505 -9.80 -10.32 -27.83
CA ALA A 505 -10.33 -11.68 -27.67
C ALA A 505 -9.39 -12.56 -26.82
N CYS A 506 -9.95 -13.25 -25.83
CA CYS A 506 -9.20 -14.20 -25.00
C CYS A 506 -9.23 -15.60 -25.63
N HIS A 507 -8.10 -16.32 -25.59
CA HIS A 507 -8.01 -17.72 -26.03
C HIS A 507 -6.99 -18.51 -25.20
N LEU A 508 -7.08 -19.85 -25.26
CA LEU A 508 -6.12 -20.77 -24.66
C LEU A 508 -5.29 -21.44 -25.75
N ASP A 509 -4.05 -20.99 -25.93
CA ASP A 509 -3.09 -21.58 -26.87
C ASP A 509 -1.81 -21.95 -26.11
N GLY A 510 -1.77 -23.17 -25.55
CA GLY A 510 -0.73 -23.58 -24.59
C GLY A 510 -0.79 -22.87 -23.22
N GLY A 511 -1.66 -21.85 -23.10
CA GLY A 511 -1.99 -21.05 -21.93
C GLY A 511 -2.79 -19.80 -22.34
N LEU A 512 -3.17 -18.95 -21.39
CA LEU A 512 -3.94 -17.73 -21.63
C LEU A 512 -3.20 -16.77 -22.56
N ALA A 513 -3.88 -16.30 -23.59
CA ALA A 513 -3.41 -15.29 -24.53
C ALA A 513 -4.57 -14.36 -24.93
N LEU A 514 -4.21 -13.14 -25.32
CA LEU A 514 -5.11 -12.10 -25.79
C LEU A 514 -4.73 -11.74 -27.23
N THR A 515 -5.67 -11.83 -28.16
CA THR A 515 -5.53 -11.23 -29.49
C THR A 515 -6.07 -9.81 -29.40
N VAL A 516 -5.23 -8.82 -29.72
CA VAL A 516 -5.59 -7.40 -29.75
C VAL A 516 -5.51 -6.94 -31.20
N ARG A 517 -6.56 -6.28 -31.70
CA ARG A 517 -6.61 -5.73 -33.07
C ARG A 517 -7.23 -4.34 -33.06
N PRO A 518 -6.72 -3.38 -33.84
CA PRO A 518 -7.44 -2.14 -34.12
C PRO A 518 -8.79 -2.44 -34.77
N THR A 519 -9.83 -1.70 -34.40
CA THR A 519 -11.17 -1.85 -34.96
C THR A 519 -11.91 -0.51 -35.00
N ASP A 520 -12.62 -0.27 -36.10
CA ASP A 520 -13.57 0.84 -36.22
C ASP A 520 -14.98 0.46 -35.73
N THR A 521 -15.16 -0.79 -35.29
CA THR A 521 -16.44 -1.28 -34.78
C THR A 521 -16.83 -0.51 -33.53
N ALA A 522 -18.04 0.05 -33.50
CA ALA A 522 -18.53 0.74 -32.32
C ALA A 522 -18.60 -0.24 -31.12
N PRO A 523 -18.15 0.16 -29.93
CA PRO A 523 -18.31 -0.67 -28.75
C PRO A 523 -19.80 -0.92 -28.47
N ALA A 524 -20.13 -2.09 -27.94
CA ALA A 524 -21.48 -2.37 -27.47
C ALA A 524 -21.93 -1.28 -26.48
N PRO A 525 -23.22 -0.88 -26.49
CA PRO A 525 -23.73 0.15 -25.58
C PRO A 525 -23.44 -0.25 -24.13
N ARG A 526 -22.59 0.53 -23.46
CA ARG A 526 -22.23 0.29 -22.06
C ARG A 526 -23.40 0.71 -21.17
N PRO A 527 -23.72 -0.04 -20.09
CA PRO A 527 -24.62 0.48 -19.07
C PRO A 527 -24.09 1.81 -18.51
N PRO A 528 -24.97 2.66 -17.94
CA PRO A 528 -24.53 3.87 -17.26
C PRO A 528 -23.51 3.51 -16.15
N LYS A 529 -22.61 4.43 -15.81
CA LYS A 529 -21.60 4.23 -14.77
C LYS A 529 -22.24 4.01 -13.40
N VAL A 530 -23.28 4.76 -13.09
CA VAL A 530 -23.95 4.71 -11.78
C VAL A 530 -25.47 4.74 -11.92
N THR A 531 -26.16 3.90 -11.17
CA THR A 531 -27.58 4.04 -10.83
C THR A 531 -27.69 4.59 -9.42
N VAL A 532 -28.35 5.74 -9.24
CA VAL A 532 -28.68 6.28 -7.93
C VAL A 532 -30.08 5.84 -7.54
N VAL A 533 -30.19 5.04 -6.48
CA VAL A 533 -31.46 4.53 -5.97
C VAL A 533 -31.91 5.41 -4.81
N VAL A 534 -33.05 6.08 -4.96
CA VAL A 534 -33.63 6.99 -3.97
C VAL A 534 -34.98 6.45 -3.51
N PRO A 535 -35.08 5.87 -2.29
CA PRO A 535 -36.37 5.53 -1.70
C PRO A 535 -37.16 6.79 -1.38
N THR A 536 -38.31 6.98 -2.04
CA THR A 536 -39.18 8.15 -1.90
C THR A 536 -40.43 7.88 -1.06
N GLY A 537 -40.66 6.62 -0.67
CA GLY A 537 -41.70 6.22 0.27
C GLY A 537 -41.70 7.02 1.56
N GLY A 538 -42.85 7.62 1.91
CA GLY A 538 -43.02 8.39 3.16
C GLY A 538 -42.15 9.64 3.26
N ALA A 539 -41.54 10.08 2.16
CA ALA A 539 -40.68 11.26 2.12
C ALA A 539 -41.45 12.54 1.86
N GLU A 540 -41.15 13.58 2.64
CA GLU A 540 -41.63 14.93 2.37
C GLU A 540 -41.23 15.38 0.95
N PRO A 541 -42.15 15.95 0.16
CA PRO A 541 -41.85 16.39 -1.22
C PRO A 541 -40.65 17.33 -1.32
N ALA A 542 -40.42 18.16 -0.29
CA ALA A 542 -39.25 19.04 -0.22
C ALA A 542 -37.93 18.27 -0.14
N ALA A 543 -37.88 17.21 0.68
CA ALA A 543 -36.69 16.37 0.84
C ALA A 543 -36.33 15.64 -0.47
N VAL A 544 -37.34 15.17 -1.20
CA VAL A 544 -37.14 14.55 -2.53
C VAL A 544 -36.59 15.57 -3.53
N ARG A 545 -37.16 16.79 -3.57
CA ARG A 545 -36.67 17.86 -4.45
C ARG A 545 -35.22 18.23 -4.17
N ASP A 546 -34.83 18.34 -2.90
CA ASP A 546 -33.45 18.67 -2.51
C ASP A 546 -32.45 17.60 -2.96
N THR A 547 -32.80 16.33 -2.82
CA THR A 547 -31.98 15.22 -3.33
C THR A 547 -31.84 15.28 -4.84
N LEU A 548 -32.97 15.40 -5.57
CA LEU A 548 -32.97 15.47 -7.03
C LEU A 548 -32.17 16.68 -7.56
N ALA A 549 -32.29 17.84 -6.93
CA ALA A 549 -31.53 19.03 -7.30
C ALA A 549 -30.01 18.80 -7.19
N SER A 550 -29.55 18.06 -6.16
CA SER A 550 -28.13 17.70 -6.03
C SER A 550 -27.65 16.69 -7.09
N LEU A 551 -28.55 15.85 -7.60
CA LEU A 551 -28.27 14.89 -8.68
C LEU A 551 -28.23 15.57 -10.05
N THR A 552 -29.09 16.57 -10.30
CA THR A 552 -29.03 17.39 -11.53
C THR A 552 -27.76 18.24 -11.59
N ALA A 553 -27.19 18.60 -10.44
CA ALA A 553 -25.95 19.39 -10.35
C ALA A 553 -24.66 18.56 -10.52
N GLN A 554 -24.74 17.27 -10.89
CA GLN A 554 -23.56 16.43 -11.03
C GLN A 554 -22.71 16.79 -12.26
N THR A 555 -21.39 16.76 -12.12
CA THR A 555 -20.42 16.92 -13.23
C THR A 555 -20.38 15.70 -14.14
N LEU A 556 -20.76 14.53 -13.64
CA LEU A 556 -20.89 13.31 -14.43
C LEU A 556 -21.99 13.52 -15.50
N PRO A 557 -21.73 13.27 -16.79
CA PRO A 557 -22.72 13.51 -17.84
C PRO A 557 -24.03 12.76 -17.61
N ALA A 558 -25.17 13.35 -17.98
CA ALA A 558 -26.49 12.75 -17.74
C ALA A 558 -26.69 11.38 -18.43
N ALA A 559 -25.97 11.11 -19.54
CA ALA A 559 -26.00 9.81 -20.21
C ALA A 559 -25.23 8.71 -19.44
N GLU A 560 -24.43 9.09 -18.44
CA GLU A 560 -23.53 8.21 -17.71
C GLU A 560 -24.08 7.81 -16.34
N PHE A 561 -25.24 8.32 -15.92
CA PHE A 561 -25.92 7.86 -14.72
C PHE A 561 -27.43 7.92 -14.85
N GLU A 562 -28.13 7.08 -14.10
CA GLU A 562 -29.59 7.08 -14.01
C GLU A 562 -30.04 7.26 -12.54
N VAL A 563 -31.25 7.75 -12.35
CA VAL A 563 -31.86 7.92 -11.01
C VAL A 563 -33.15 7.11 -10.94
N LEU A 564 -33.19 6.15 -10.01
CA LEU A 564 -34.36 5.34 -9.74
C LEU A 564 -35.04 5.80 -8.45
N GLN A 565 -36.25 6.32 -8.59
CA GLN A 565 -37.12 6.64 -7.45
C GLN A 565 -37.96 5.42 -7.09
N VAL A 566 -37.86 4.96 -5.84
CA VAL A 566 -38.52 3.73 -5.39
C VAL A 566 -39.59 4.03 -4.34
N PRO A 567 -40.90 3.80 -4.63
CA PRO A 567 -41.98 3.95 -3.65
C PRO A 567 -41.87 2.96 -2.48
N GLU A 568 -42.44 3.27 -1.31
CA GLU A 568 -42.26 2.49 -0.06
C GLU A 568 -42.69 1.03 -0.16
N ALA A 569 -43.74 0.75 -0.94
CA ALA A 569 -44.25 -0.59 -1.20
C ALA A 569 -43.32 -1.44 -2.09
N ALA A 570 -42.22 -0.87 -2.59
CA ALA A 570 -41.29 -1.48 -3.52
C ALA A 570 -39.83 -1.42 -3.05
N ARG A 571 -39.55 -1.38 -1.73
CA ARG A 571 -38.19 -1.74 -1.28
C ARG A 571 -37.96 -3.20 -1.71
N PRO A 572 -36.90 -3.51 -2.49
CA PRO A 572 -36.82 -4.77 -3.23
C PRO A 572 -36.60 -5.96 -2.28
N GLY A 573 -37.71 -6.60 -1.91
CA GLY A 573 -37.79 -8.00 -1.51
C GLY A 573 -38.47 -8.88 -2.58
N GLY A 574 -38.79 -8.31 -3.75
CA GLY A 574 -39.32 -9.01 -4.93
C GLY A 574 -38.28 -9.15 -6.05
N PRO A 575 -38.52 -10.03 -7.04
CA PRO A 575 -37.55 -10.38 -8.09
C PRO A 575 -37.43 -9.25 -9.13
N GLY A 576 -36.50 -8.31 -8.89
CA GLY A 576 -36.10 -7.29 -9.86
C GLY A 576 -34.93 -6.46 -9.33
N GLU A 577 -33.80 -6.46 -10.04
CA GLU A 577 -32.61 -5.67 -9.64
C GLU A 577 -32.86 -4.17 -9.84
N PRO A 578 -32.52 -3.29 -8.88
CA PRO A 578 -32.72 -1.86 -9.05
C PRO A 578 -31.63 -1.30 -9.96
N GLY A 579 -31.91 -1.24 -11.26
CA GLY A 579 -31.19 -0.43 -12.25
C GLY A 579 -30.13 -1.13 -13.08
N THR A 580 -29.66 -0.40 -14.09
CA THR A 580 -28.82 -0.91 -15.17
C THR A 580 -27.34 -0.59 -14.97
N GLY A 581 -27.02 0.38 -14.10
CA GLY A 581 -25.69 0.92 -13.94
C GLY A 581 -24.62 -0.07 -13.45
N GLU A 582 -23.36 0.22 -13.74
CA GLU A 582 -22.21 -0.59 -13.31
C GLU A 582 -22.07 -0.57 -11.78
N TYR A 583 -22.33 0.57 -11.15
CA TYR A 583 -22.48 0.70 -9.71
C TYR A 583 -23.87 1.18 -9.30
N LEU A 584 -24.30 0.78 -8.11
CA LEU A 584 -25.50 1.26 -7.43
C LEU A 584 -25.09 2.16 -6.26
N LEU A 585 -25.71 3.33 -6.14
CA LEU A 585 -25.61 4.21 -4.98
C LEU A 585 -26.97 4.31 -4.30
N TYR A 586 -27.07 3.86 -3.06
CA TYR A 586 -28.29 4.04 -2.27
C TYR A 586 -28.24 5.38 -1.54
N MET A 587 -29.25 6.23 -1.74
CA MET A 587 -29.35 7.52 -1.08
C MET A 587 -30.73 7.68 -0.43
N ARG A 588 -30.78 8.25 0.78
CA ARG A 588 -32.07 8.56 1.41
C ARG A 588 -32.60 9.90 0.87
N ALA A 589 -33.92 9.99 0.70
CA ALA A 589 -34.55 11.26 0.33
C ALA A 589 -34.33 12.33 1.43
N GLY A 590 -33.79 13.48 1.03
CA GLY A 590 -33.31 14.58 1.88
C GLY A 590 -31.79 14.69 1.97
N ASP A 591 -31.06 13.62 1.63
CA ASP A 591 -29.60 13.67 1.53
C ASP A 591 -29.17 14.30 0.19
N ARG A 592 -27.97 14.90 0.15
CA ARG A 592 -27.45 15.62 -1.02
C ARG A 592 -26.03 15.17 -1.37
N LEU A 593 -25.70 15.14 -2.66
CA LEU A 593 -24.33 14.93 -3.12
C LEU A 593 -23.60 16.26 -3.35
N ALA A 594 -22.28 16.25 -3.19
CA ALA A 594 -21.42 17.28 -3.76
C ALA A 594 -21.46 17.19 -5.31
N ALA A 595 -21.25 18.31 -6.00
CA ALA A 595 -21.42 18.40 -7.46
C ALA A 595 -20.54 17.43 -8.26
N ASP A 596 -19.40 16.99 -7.74
CA ASP A 596 -18.49 16.05 -8.41
C ASP A 596 -18.43 14.67 -7.72
N ALA A 597 -19.38 14.37 -6.84
CA ALA A 597 -19.36 13.17 -6.02
C ALA A 597 -19.45 11.89 -6.85
N LEU A 598 -20.37 11.81 -7.82
CA LEU A 598 -20.53 10.59 -8.64
C LEU A 598 -19.30 10.31 -9.48
N GLU A 599 -18.72 11.34 -10.11
CA GLU A 599 -17.51 11.22 -10.91
C GLU A 599 -16.33 10.74 -10.07
N ARG A 600 -16.11 11.34 -8.90
CA ARG A 600 -15.03 10.96 -7.98
C ARG A 600 -15.20 9.55 -7.43
N LEU A 601 -16.39 9.20 -6.95
CA LEU A 601 -16.66 7.87 -6.38
C LEU A 601 -16.51 6.78 -7.43
N TYR A 602 -17.08 6.96 -8.62
CA TYR A 602 -16.94 6.02 -9.72
C TYR A 602 -15.48 5.90 -10.16
N GLY A 603 -14.80 7.03 -10.41
CA GLY A 603 -13.41 7.05 -10.83
C GLY A 603 -12.49 6.34 -9.84
N TYR A 604 -12.68 6.60 -8.54
CA TYR A 604 -11.91 5.95 -7.47
C TYR A 604 -12.21 4.45 -7.38
N GLY A 605 -13.47 4.04 -7.57
CA GLY A 605 -13.86 2.63 -7.64
C GLY A 605 -13.18 1.88 -8.79
N ILE A 606 -13.18 2.46 -9.99
CA ILE A 606 -12.52 1.87 -11.17
C ILE A 606 -10.99 1.84 -11.01
N ALA A 607 -10.39 2.91 -10.48
CA ALA A 607 -8.95 3.00 -10.27
C ALA A 607 -8.43 1.92 -9.31
N HIS A 608 -9.23 1.53 -8.31
CA HIS A 608 -8.83 0.57 -7.28
C HIS A 608 -9.50 -0.80 -7.37
N ASP A 609 -10.27 -1.04 -8.43
CA ASP A 609 -11.08 -2.24 -8.61
C ASP A 609 -11.92 -2.58 -7.35
N ALA A 610 -12.59 -1.56 -6.78
CA ALA A 610 -13.34 -1.70 -5.54
C ALA A 610 -14.77 -2.23 -5.75
N ASP A 611 -15.19 -3.26 -5.03
CA ASP A 611 -16.58 -3.73 -4.99
C ASP A 611 -17.49 -2.73 -4.27
N ILE A 612 -16.93 -2.05 -3.27
CA ILE A 612 -17.60 -1.05 -2.45
C ILE A 612 -16.74 0.21 -2.40
N VAL A 613 -17.33 1.38 -2.64
CA VAL A 613 -16.68 2.67 -2.50
C VAL A 613 -17.40 3.50 -1.43
N VAL A 614 -16.67 3.84 -0.37
CA VAL A 614 -17.16 4.65 0.74
C VAL A 614 -16.72 6.10 0.57
N GLY A 615 -17.66 7.00 0.31
CA GLY A 615 -17.41 8.43 0.26
C GLY A 615 -17.44 9.08 1.63
N ARG A 616 -16.61 10.11 1.85
CA ARG A 616 -16.68 10.94 3.06
C ARG A 616 -18.03 11.64 3.16
N ARG A 617 -18.66 11.49 4.33
CA ARG A 617 -19.90 12.20 4.66
C ARG A 617 -19.65 13.46 5.49
N ALA A 618 -20.55 14.40 5.36
CA ALA A 618 -20.75 15.51 6.27
C ALA A 618 -22.19 15.47 6.80
N ALA A 619 -22.37 15.72 8.09
CA ALA A 619 -23.68 15.76 8.71
C ALA A 619 -23.72 16.85 9.78
N LYS A 620 -24.87 17.51 9.93
CA LYS A 620 -25.14 18.47 11.00
C LYS A 620 -25.93 17.75 12.09
N GLY A 621 -25.43 17.73 13.33
CA GLY A 621 -26.10 17.08 14.46
C GLY A 621 -25.94 15.56 14.55
N ARG A 622 -25.33 14.90 13.56
CA ARG A 622 -25.05 13.45 13.57
C ARG A 622 -23.56 13.14 13.70
N ALA A 623 -23.25 12.01 14.34
CA ALA A 623 -21.88 11.51 14.40
C ALA A 623 -21.39 11.08 13.01
N VAL A 624 -20.18 11.52 12.66
CA VAL A 624 -19.49 11.13 11.41
C VAL A 624 -18.25 10.31 11.78
N PRO A 625 -17.97 9.18 11.11
CA PRO A 625 -16.77 8.37 11.32
C PRO A 625 -15.48 9.10 10.92
N ARG A 626 -15.02 10.04 11.75
CA ARG A 626 -13.89 10.94 11.43
C ARG A 626 -12.60 10.20 11.14
N GLU A 627 -12.32 9.13 11.87
CA GLU A 627 -11.10 8.33 11.67
C GLU A 627 -11.12 7.57 10.34
N LEU A 628 -12.30 7.06 9.94
CA LEU A 628 -12.48 6.44 8.63
C LEU A 628 -12.21 7.42 7.49
N PHE A 629 -12.55 8.69 7.65
CA PHE A 629 -12.38 9.70 6.61
C PHE A 629 -11.16 10.60 6.78
N SER A 630 -10.19 10.20 7.61
CA SER A 630 -8.94 10.95 7.81
C SER A 630 -7.99 10.92 6.61
N ARG A 631 -8.11 9.90 5.75
CA ARG A 631 -7.30 9.73 4.52
C ARG A 631 -8.01 8.82 3.53
N ASP A 632 -7.56 8.86 2.29
CA ASP A 632 -7.93 7.91 1.25
C ASP A 632 -7.34 6.53 1.54
N ARG A 633 -8.14 5.48 1.29
CA ARG A 633 -7.74 4.09 1.47
C ARG A 633 -8.16 3.29 0.23
N PRO A 634 -7.22 2.93 -0.65
CA PRO A 634 -7.51 2.11 -1.82
C PRO A 634 -8.05 0.70 -1.49
N ARG A 635 -7.67 0.18 -0.31
CA ARG A 635 -8.07 -1.14 0.18
C ARG A 635 -8.26 -1.11 1.69
N ALA A 636 -9.49 -0.85 2.12
CA ALA A 636 -9.90 -0.86 3.51
C ALA A 636 -10.46 -2.24 3.91
N THR A 637 -10.16 -2.69 5.13
CA THR A 637 -10.72 -3.93 5.69
C THR A 637 -11.19 -3.72 7.12
N PHE A 638 -12.14 -4.53 7.60
CA PHE A 638 -12.55 -4.46 9.01
C PHE A 638 -11.36 -4.68 9.95
N ALA A 639 -10.45 -5.60 9.62
CA ALA A 639 -9.29 -5.94 10.44
C ALA A 639 -8.28 -4.78 10.62
N LYS A 640 -8.23 -3.81 9.71
CA LYS A 640 -7.22 -2.73 9.73
C LYS A 640 -7.84 -1.34 9.86
N ASP A 641 -9.05 -1.14 9.35
CA ASP A 641 -9.71 0.16 9.24
C ASP A 641 -11.02 0.24 10.03
N PRO A 642 -11.47 1.45 10.42
CA PRO A 642 -12.69 1.65 11.20
C PRO A 642 -13.97 1.56 10.34
N LEU A 643 -14.07 0.54 9.47
CA LEU A 643 -15.25 0.31 8.62
C LEU A 643 -16.51 -0.01 9.44
N ALA A 644 -16.35 -0.63 10.60
CA ALA A 644 -17.45 -0.98 11.51
C ALA A 644 -18.21 0.25 12.02
N ASP A 645 -17.60 1.44 12.01
CA ASP A 645 -18.26 2.68 12.39
C ASP A 645 -19.11 3.28 11.25
N SER A 646 -19.16 2.65 10.07
CA SER A 646 -19.88 3.14 8.88
C SER A 646 -20.70 2.04 8.21
N LEU A 647 -21.68 1.46 8.93
CA LEU A 647 -22.56 0.38 8.45
C LEU A 647 -23.83 0.85 7.72
N THR A 648 -23.85 2.09 7.23
CA THR A 648 -24.96 2.67 6.44
C THR A 648 -24.90 2.28 4.96
N ALA A 649 -26.00 2.34 4.23
CA ALA A 649 -26.02 1.95 2.81
C ALA A 649 -25.56 3.04 1.81
N ASP A 650 -25.20 4.24 2.28
CA ASP A 650 -24.77 5.41 1.50
C ASP A 650 -23.37 5.25 0.88
N LYS A 651 -23.22 4.25 0.02
CA LYS A 651 -21.97 3.83 -0.63
C LYS A 651 -22.24 3.42 -2.07
N LEU A 652 -21.21 3.44 -2.90
CA LEU A 652 -21.24 2.83 -4.22
C LEU A 652 -21.00 1.32 -4.06
N PHE A 653 -21.89 0.50 -4.61
CA PHE A 653 -21.75 -0.97 -4.66
C PHE A 653 -21.73 -1.42 -6.11
N HIS A 654 -20.78 -2.27 -6.48
CA HIS A 654 -20.72 -2.79 -7.84
C HIS A 654 -21.86 -3.77 -8.09
N ARG A 655 -22.62 -3.58 -9.18
CA ARG A 655 -23.86 -4.33 -9.42
C ARG A 655 -23.61 -5.83 -9.58
N ALA A 656 -22.62 -6.21 -10.39
CA ALA A 656 -22.30 -7.62 -10.60
C ALA A 656 -21.83 -8.31 -9.31
N PHE A 657 -21.18 -7.57 -8.40
CA PHE A 657 -20.76 -8.10 -7.09
C PHE A 657 -21.97 -8.41 -6.20
N LEU A 658 -22.96 -7.51 -6.19
CA LEU A 658 -24.21 -7.75 -5.46
C LEU A 658 -25.00 -8.93 -6.03
N ALA A 659 -25.00 -9.10 -7.36
CA ALA A 659 -25.65 -10.22 -8.03
C ALA A 659 -24.94 -11.56 -7.74
N GLU A 660 -23.62 -11.61 -7.91
CA GLU A 660 -22.76 -12.78 -7.65
C GLU A 660 -22.97 -13.37 -6.25
N HIS A 661 -23.14 -12.51 -5.25
CA HIS A 661 -23.29 -12.92 -3.85
C HIS A 661 -24.74 -12.94 -3.37
N GLY A 662 -25.72 -12.69 -4.24
CA GLY A 662 -27.14 -12.64 -3.86
C GLY A 662 -27.47 -11.59 -2.79
N LEU A 663 -26.70 -10.51 -2.71
CA LEU A 663 -26.83 -9.49 -1.66
C LEU A 663 -28.08 -8.64 -1.87
N ARG A 664 -28.97 -8.61 -0.88
CA ARG A 664 -30.24 -7.86 -0.90
C ARG A 664 -30.53 -7.23 0.45
N PHE A 665 -31.30 -6.14 0.47
CA PHE A 665 -31.80 -5.59 1.71
C PHE A 665 -32.85 -6.54 2.32
N PRO A 666 -32.91 -6.67 3.65
CA PRO A 666 -34.04 -7.32 4.32
C PRO A 666 -35.37 -6.63 4.00
N ALA A 667 -36.47 -7.32 4.29
CA ALA A 667 -37.82 -6.77 4.12
C ALA A 667 -37.98 -5.41 4.83
N ALA A 668 -38.85 -4.56 4.28
CA ALA A 668 -39.12 -3.24 4.86
C ALA A 668 -39.59 -3.37 6.32
N GLY A 669 -39.11 -2.47 7.19
CA GLY A 669 -39.45 -2.47 8.62
C GLY A 669 -38.57 -3.35 9.51
N VAL A 670 -37.67 -4.17 8.95
CA VAL A 670 -36.69 -4.93 9.76
C VAL A 670 -35.67 -3.96 10.39
N PRO A 671 -35.57 -3.91 11.74
CA PRO A 671 -34.58 -3.09 12.42
C PRO A 671 -33.15 -3.48 12.01
N LEU A 672 -32.23 -2.51 11.97
CA LEU A 672 -30.83 -2.73 11.58
C LEU A 672 -30.62 -3.35 10.18
N GLY A 673 -31.62 -3.34 9.29
CA GLY A 673 -31.52 -3.93 7.96
C GLY A 673 -30.38 -3.37 7.08
N GLU A 674 -30.08 -2.07 7.20
CA GLU A 674 -28.90 -1.49 6.53
C GLU A 674 -27.57 -2.04 7.08
N HIS A 675 -27.49 -2.30 8.39
CA HIS A 675 -26.30 -2.88 9.00
C HIS A 675 -26.10 -4.31 8.52
N ALA A 676 -27.17 -5.10 8.43
CA ALA A 676 -27.11 -6.46 7.92
C ALA A 676 -26.57 -6.49 6.48
N PHE A 677 -27.19 -5.72 5.59
CA PHE A 677 -26.74 -5.60 4.21
C PHE A 677 -25.28 -5.13 4.10
N THR A 678 -24.92 -4.04 4.80
CA THR A 678 -23.60 -3.42 4.63
C THR A 678 -22.49 -4.25 5.28
N ALA A 679 -22.75 -4.88 6.43
CA ALA A 679 -21.78 -5.76 7.09
C ALA A 679 -21.50 -7.00 6.24
N GLU A 680 -22.55 -7.68 5.76
CA GLU A 680 -22.39 -8.85 4.89
C GLU A 680 -21.70 -8.48 3.57
N ALA A 681 -22.15 -7.41 2.90
CA ALA A 681 -21.51 -6.94 1.68
C ALA A 681 -20.02 -6.63 1.91
N SER A 682 -19.68 -5.94 2.99
CA SER A 682 -18.29 -5.59 3.30
C SER A 682 -17.42 -6.81 3.67
N LEU A 683 -18.01 -7.88 4.23
CA LEU A 683 -17.32 -9.13 4.54
C LEU A 683 -17.09 -9.99 3.29
N ARG A 684 -18.03 -9.96 2.33
CA ARG A 684 -17.91 -10.68 1.05
C ARG A 684 -17.11 -9.91 -0.02
N ALA A 685 -16.99 -8.60 0.11
CA ALA A 685 -16.25 -7.76 -0.83
C ALA A 685 -14.78 -8.17 -0.91
N GLY A 686 -14.28 -8.41 -2.12
CA GLY A 686 -12.85 -8.62 -2.36
C GLY A 686 -12.04 -7.34 -2.13
N ARG A 687 -12.62 -6.17 -2.46
CA ARG A 687 -12.04 -4.85 -2.17
C ARG A 687 -13.08 -3.82 -1.78
N THR A 688 -12.85 -3.15 -0.65
CA THR A 688 -13.54 -1.90 -0.26
C THR A 688 -12.57 -0.74 -0.36
N ALA A 689 -12.95 0.36 -1.01
CA ALA A 689 -12.15 1.57 -1.09
C ALA A 689 -12.85 2.71 -0.31
N VAL A 690 -12.07 3.58 0.34
CA VAL A 690 -12.57 4.73 1.09
C VAL A 690 -11.96 6.00 0.51
N LEU A 691 -12.81 6.93 0.09
CA LEU A 691 -12.44 8.27 -0.38
C LEU A 691 -12.69 9.27 0.76
N GLY A 692 -11.63 9.59 1.50
CA GLY A 692 -11.62 10.50 2.66
C GLY A 692 -11.19 11.93 2.35
N GLY A 693 -10.51 12.16 1.22
CA GLY A 693 -9.91 13.44 0.85
C GLY A 693 -10.91 14.56 0.60
N ALA A 694 -12.15 14.23 0.20
CA ALA A 694 -13.19 15.21 -0.06
C ALA A 694 -14.58 14.72 0.34
N VAL A 695 -15.43 15.63 0.80
CA VAL A 695 -16.84 15.33 1.14
C VAL A 695 -17.60 14.99 -0.14
N CYS A 696 -18.20 13.80 -0.17
CA CYS A 696 -19.06 13.34 -1.27
C CYS A 696 -20.54 13.44 -0.91
N TYR A 697 -20.87 13.23 0.38
CA TYR A 697 -22.24 13.02 0.85
C TYR A 697 -22.60 14.01 1.96
N HIS A 698 -23.77 14.63 1.87
CA HIS A 698 -24.34 15.49 2.91
C HIS A 698 -25.63 14.86 3.44
N SER A 699 -25.60 14.44 4.71
CA SER A 699 -26.81 13.94 5.36
C SER A 699 -27.81 15.08 5.59
N GLY A 700 -29.05 14.86 5.16
CA GLY A 700 -30.21 15.67 5.44
C GLY A 700 -30.68 15.56 6.90
N PRO A 701 -31.74 16.29 7.26
CA PRO A 701 -32.28 16.31 8.62
C PRO A 701 -32.75 14.93 9.09
N GLU A 702 -32.74 14.73 10.41
CA GLU A 702 -33.29 13.53 11.05
C GLU A 702 -34.80 13.50 10.93
N ARG A 703 -35.32 12.36 10.48
CA ARG A 703 -36.77 12.13 10.44
C ARG A 703 -37.18 11.52 11.75
N ASP A 704 -38.34 11.94 12.25
CA ASP A 704 -39.02 11.23 13.32
C ASP A 704 -39.32 9.80 12.84
N THR A 705 -38.54 8.86 13.35
CA THR A 705 -38.73 7.44 13.06
C THR A 705 -39.58 6.87 14.19
N PRO A 706 -40.64 6.09 13.89
CA PRO A 706 -41.44 5.46 14.94
C PRO A 706 -40.56 4.64 15.88
N ALA A 707 -40.88 4.66 17.18
CA ALA A 707 -40.18 3.85 18.16
C ALA A 707 -40.28 2.36 17.79
N VAL A 708 -39.13 1.71 17.67
CA VAL A 708 -39.04 0.27 17.38
C VAL A 708 -39.14 -0.51 18.70
N PRO A 709 -40.01 -1.53 18.81
CA PRO A 709 -40.05 -2.38 19.99
C PRO A 709 -38.69 -3.06 20.26
N TYR A 710 -38.25 -3.09 21.53
CA TYR A 710 -36.94 -3.65 21.90
C TYR A 710 -36.76 -5.09 21.43
N ALA A 711 -37.79 -5.93 21.57
CA ALA A 711 -37.74 -7.32 21.12
C ALA A 711 -37.41 -7.45 19.62
N ALA A 712 -37.97 -6.56 18.78
CA ALA A 712 -37.68 -6.55 17.35
C ALA A 712 -36.25 -6.06 17.05
N LEU A 713 -35.80 -5.00 17.74
CA LEU A 713 -34.47 -4.43 17.55
C LEU A 713 -33.36 -5.42 17.95
N TYR A 714 -33.44 -5.96 19.15
CA TYR A 714 -32.41 -6.84 19.70
C TYR A 714 -32.49 -8.27 19.13
N GLY A 715 -33.69 -8.71 18.71
CA GLY A 715 -33.83 -9.92 17.89
C GLY A 715 -33.10 -9.79 16.55
N ALA A 716 -33.26 -8.66 15.84
CA ALA A 716 -32.54 -8.42 14.59
C ALA A 716 -31.01 -8.33 14.80
N LEU A 717 -30.57 -7.76 15.92
CA LEU A 717 -29.14 -7.73 16.27
C LEU A 717 -28.55 -9.13 16.48
N ARG A 718 -29.27 -10.04 17.14
CA ARG A 718 -28.82 -11.44 17.30
C ARG A 718 -28.67 -12.14 15.96
N THR A 719 -29.67 -12.03 15.08
CA THR A 719 -29.59 -12.59 13.73
C THR A 719 -28.34 -12.08 13.01
N LEU A 720 -28.06 -10.78 13.12
CA LEU A 720 -26.89 -10.16 12.52
C LEU A 720 -25.56 -10.67 13.10
N VAL A 721 -25.48 -10.89 14.42
CA VAL A 721 -24.32 -11.53 15.07
C VAL A 721 -24.10 -12.94 14.51
N GLY A 722 -25.18 -13.74 14.41
CA GLY A 722 -25.14 -15.07 13.81
C GLY A 722 -24.62 -15.07 12.37
N THR A 723 -25.12 -14.16 11.52
CA THR A 723 -24.66 -13.99 10.14
C THR A 723 -23.16 -13.68 10.07
N VAL A 724 -22.66 -12.76 10.90
CA VAL A 724 -21.23 -12.41 10.92
C VAL A 724 -20.37 -13.55 11.43
N ASN A 725 -20.84 -14.31 12.42
CA ASN A 725 -20.14 -15.50 12.89
C ASN A 725 -20.02 -16.57 11.81
N GLY A 726 -21.05 -16.76 10.98
CA GLY A 726 -21.01 -17.70 9.86
C GLY A 726 -20.08 -17.26 8.71
N LEU A 727 -19.83 -15.96 8.56
CA LEU A 727 -18.98 -15.39 7.50
C LEU A 727 -17.53 -15.13 7.93
N THR A 728 -17.19 -15.33 9.19
CA THR A 728 -15.86 -15.00 9.74
C THR A 728 -15.34 -16.13 10.60
N THR A 729 -14.03 -16.21 10.81
CA THR A 729 -13.43 -16.98 11.92
C THR A 729 -13.25 -16.08 13.15
N PRO A 730 -13.10 -16.63 14.37
CA PRO A 730 -12.72 -15.85 15.55
C PRO A 730 -11.46 -15.03 15.29
N GLY A 731 -11.46 -13.74 15.65
CA GLY A 731 -10.32 -12.85 15.46
C GLY A 731 -10.69 -11.39 15.19
N GLY A 732 -9.71 -10.60 14.77
CA GLY A 732 -9.80 -9.13 14.75
C GLY A 732 -10.94 -8.53 13.93
N THR A 733 -11.36 -9.17 12.83
CA THR A 733 -12.50 -8.72 12.01
C THR A 733 -13.82 -8.87 12.77
N ARG A 734 -14.09 -10.07 13.28
CA ARG A 734 -15.29 -10.38 14.07
C ARG A 734 -15.35 -9.51 15.32
N ASP A 735 -14.23 -9.42 16.05
CA ASP A 735 -14.14 -8.68 17.30
C ASP A 735 -14.45 -7.18 17.14
N ARG A 736 -14.07 -6.57 16.02
CA ARG A 736 -14.36 -5.15 15.77
C ARG A 736 -15.84 -4.88 15.52
N LEU A 737 -16.51 -5.75 14.74
CA LEU A 737 -17.95 -5.65 14.51
C LEU A 737 -18.71 -5.86 15.82
N HIS A 738 -18.37 -6.91 16.57
CA HIS A 738 -18.99 -7.20 17.87
C HIS A 738 -18.76 -6.06 18.85
N ARG A 739 -17.54 -5.51 18.95
CA ARG A 739 -17.24 -4.38 19.83
C ARG A 739 -18.03 -3.12 19.48
N ARG A 740 -18.27 -2.86 18.18
CA ARG A 740 -19.11 -1.74 17.75
C ARG A 740 -20.55 -1.93 18.21
N TRP A 741 -21.13 -3.12 18.04
CA TRP A 741 -22.50 -3.40 18.48
C TRP A 741 -22.65 -3.41 20.00
N LEU A 742 -21.70 -4.02 20.71
CA LEU A 742 -21.61 -3.97 22.17
C LEU A 742 -21.63 -2.53 22.67
N ARG A 743 -20.79 -1.66 22.10
CA ARG A 743 -20.73 -0.25 22.49
C ARG A 743 -22.01 0.49 22.15
N VAL A 744 -22.37 0.51 20.87
CA VAL A 744 -23.37 1.46 20.32
C VAL A 744 -24.80 0.97 20.47
N GLU A 745 -25.06 -0.31 20.19
CA GLU A 745 -26.43 -0.84 20.17
C GLU A 745 -26.85 -1.40 21.53
N LEU A 746 -25.93 -2.01 22.29
CA LEU A 746 -26.24 -2.66 23.57
C LEU A 746 -25.98 -1.76 24.78
N LEU A 747 -24.80 -1.16 24.90
CA LEU A 747 -24.40 -0.49 26.14
C LEU A 747 -24.70 1.01 26.18
N ASP A 748 -24.53 1.75 25.08
CA ASP A 748 -24.81 3.19 25.07
C ASP A 748 -26.27 3.53 25.47
N PRO A 749 -27.32 2.73 25.13
CA PRO A 749 -28.68 2.92 25.66
C PRO A 749 -28.80 2.79 27.19
N LEU A 750 -27.88 2.06 27.84
CA LEU A 750 -27.88 1.81 29.28
C LEU A 750 -27.00 2.81 30.05
N MET A 751 -25.94 3.33 29.44
CA MET A 751 -24.87 4.07 30.15
C MET A 751 -25.03 5.60 30.15
N GLY A 752 -26.17 6.12 29.66
CA GLY A 752 -26.44 7.56 29.53
C GLY A 752 -27.29 8.16 30.67
N ARG A 753 -27.24 9.50 30.82
CA ARG A 753 -28.06 10.24 31.83
C ARG A 753 -29.56 10.01 31.71
N GLY A 754 -30.05 9.73 30.50
CA GLY A 754 -31.47 9.46 30.27
C GLY A 754 -31.93 8.08 30.73
N PHE A 755 -31.03 7.11 30.93
CA PHE A 755 -31.43 5.77 31.36
C PHE A 755 -32.04 5.78 32.78
N PRO A 756 -31.40 6.39 33.81
CA PRO A 756 -31.99 6.51 35.14
C PRO A 756 -33.28 7.35 35.22
N GLU A 757 -33.56 8.17 34.22
CA GLU A 757 -34.74 9.06 34.16
C GLU A 757 -35.98 8.39 33.54
N ARG A 758 -35.80 7.23 32.88
CA ARG A 758 -36.89 6.41 32.34
C ARG A 758 -37.73 5.79 33.45
N ASP A 759 -38.99 5.50 33.15
CA ASP A 759 -39.85 4.72 34.03
C ASP A 759 -39.26 3.31 34.28
N GLU A 760 -39.64 2.69 35.39
CA GLU A 760 -39.06 1.40 35.80
C GLU A 760 -39.40 0.27 34.81
N ASP A 761 -40.61 0.26 34.26
CA ASP A 761 -41.08 -0.77 33.35
C ASP A 761 -40.31 -0.72 32.02
N ASP A 762 -40.09 0.47 31.45
CA ASP A 762 -39.27 0.67 30.25
C ASP A 762 -37.80 0.32 30.49
N ARG A 763 -37.22 0.68 31.65
CA ARG A 763 -35.85 0.29 32.02
C ARG A 763 -35.71 -1.23 32.08
N ARG A 764 -36.69 -1.91 32.69
CA ARG A 764 -36.71 -3.36 32.83
C ARG A 764 -36.87 -4.03 31.47
N ALA A 765 -37.82 -3.59 30.64
CA ALA A 765 -38.02 -4.12 29.29
C ALA A 765 -36.77 -3.96 28.40
N LEU A 766 -36.09 -2.81 28.47
CA LEU A 766 -34.83 -2.58 27.76
C LEU A 766 -33.71 -3.51 28.24
N CYS A 767 -33.53 -3.63 29.56
CA CYS A 767 -32.52 -4.51 30.14
C CYS A 767 -32.78 -5.98 29.82
N ASP A 768 -34.02 -6.44 29.90
CA ASP A 768 -34.40 -7.82 29.59
C ASP A 768 -34.13 -8.14 28.10
N ALA A 769 -34.46 -7.22 27.20
CA ALA A 769 -34.21 -7.41 25.77
C ALA A 769 -32.70 -7.43 25.43
N ILE A 770 -31.88 -6.62 26.10
CA ILE A 770 -30.42 -6.64 25.95
C ILE A 770 -29.82 -7.90 26.60
N ARG A 771 -30.30 -8.28 27.78
CA ARG A 771 -29.92 -9.51 28.49
C ARG A 771 -30.12 -10.74 27.61
N ASP A 772 -31.24 -10.80 26.90
CA ASP A 772 -31.56 -11.88 25.95
C ASP A 772 -30.48 -12.02 24.86
N VAL A 773 -29.86 -10.91 24.40
CA VAL A 773 -28.73 -10.96 23.44
C VAL A 773 -27.47 -11.59 24.06
N PHE A 774 -27.22 -11.39 25.35
CA PHE A 774 -26.06 -11.95 26.05
C PHE A 774 -26.23 -13.41 26.49
N LEU A 775 -27.46 -13.95 26.50
CA LEU A 775 -27.72 -15.29 27.00
C LEU A 775 -28.12 -16.28 25.90
N ASN A 776 -28.63 -15.79 24.76
CA ASN A 776 -29.18 -16.64 23.71
C ASN A 776 -28.57 -16.27 22.34
N SER A 777 -28.05 -17.26 21.62
CA SER A 777 -27.60 -17.17 20.20
C SER A 777 -28.77 -17.07 19.21
N GLY A 778 -29.99 -17.42 19.64
CA GLY A 778 -31.16 -17.50 18.77
C GLY A 778 -31.33 -18.82 18.02
N ASP A 779 -30.40 -19.78 18.15
CA ASP A 779 -30.45 -21.11 17.52
C ASP A 779 -30.58 -22.29 18.53
N GLY A 780 -30.78 -21.98 19.82
CA GLY A 780 -31.02 -22.98 20.87
C GLY A 780 -29.78 -23.57 21.53
N GLY A 781 -28.58 -23.16 21.12
CA GLY A 781 -27.34 -23.38 21.88
C GLY A 781 -27.20 -22.30 22.96
N GLY A 782 -26.96 -22.66 24.23
CA GLY A 782 -26.92 -21.71 25.35
C GLY A 782 -25.71 -20.76 25.40
N ASP A 783 -25.22 -20.27 24.27
CA ASP A 783 -24.13 -19.27 24.15
C ASP A 783 -24.64 -18.08 23.32
N SER A 784 -24.22 -16.85 23.63
CA SER A 784 -24.64 -15.63 22.93
C SER A 784 -24.12 -15.48 21.50
N GLY A 785 -23.06 -16.22 21.16
CA GLY A 785 -22.29 -16.02 19.92
C GLY A 785 -21.52 -14.69 19.88
N LEU A 786 -21.58 -13.85 20.92
CA LEU A 786 -20.73 -12.67 21.03
C LEU A 786 -19.29 -13.08 21.33
N SER A 787 -18.34 -12.22 20.97
CA SER A 787 -16.92 -12.55 21.13
C SER A 787 -16.45 -12.17 22.54
N ASP A 788 -15.90 -13.14 23.27
CA ASP A 788 -15.30 -12.91 24.59
C ASP A 788 -14.15 -11.91 24.52
N THR A 789 -13.33 -11.97 23.47
CA THR A 789 -12.25 -11.00 23.24
C THR A 789 -12.78 -9.61 22.93
N ALA A 790 -13.95 -9.50 22.28
CA ALA A 790 -14.63 -8.23 22.08
C ALA A 790 -15.15 -7.64 23.40
N ILE A 791 -15.73 -8.47 24.28
CA ILE A 791 -16.21 -8.07 25.62
C ILE A 791 -15.03 -7.69 26.53
N ALA A 792 -13.96 -8.49 26.54
CA ALA A 792 -12.75 -8.23 27.34
C ALA A 792 -12.09 -6.89 26.97
N ALA A 793 -12.23 -6.46 25.72
CA ALA A 793 -11.71 -5.18 25.22
C ALA A 793 -12.58 -3.94 25.57
N LEU A 794 -13.74 -4.12 26.19
CA LEU A 794 -14.56 -3.00 26.69
C LEU A 794 -13.89 -2.34 27.91
N THR A 795 -14.27 -1.09 28.19
CA THR A 795 -13.81 -0.40 29.41
C THR A 795 -14.36 -1.08 30.66
N ALA A 796 -13.68 -0.94 31.80
CA ALA A 796 -14.09 -1.59 33.05
C ALA A 796 -15.57 -1.30 33.43
N PRO A 797 -16.08 -0.05 33.39
CA PRO A 797 -17.50 0.23 33.66
C PRO A 797 -18.45 -0.52 32.72
N ARG A 798 -18.09 -0.60 31.43
CA ARG A 798 -18.89 -1.31 30.43
C ARG A 798 -18.91 -2.81 30.67
N ARG A 799 -17.80 -3.43 31.08
CA ARG A 799 -17.78 -4.86 31.46
C ARG A 799 -18.57 -5.13 32.72
N VAL A 800 -18.48 -4.25 33.72
CA VAL A 800 -19.33 -4.35 34.93
C VAL A 800 -20.81 -4.24 34.54
N ALA A 801 -21.17 -3.33 33.64
CA ALA A 801 -22.54 -3.20 33.12
C ALA A 801 -23.01 -4.48 32.41
N VAL A 802 -22.18 -5.10 31.55
CA VAL A 802 -22.49 -6.41 30.96
C VAL A 802 -22.82 -7.43 32.05
N GLY A 803 -21.97 -7.57 33.06
CA GLY A 803 -22.20 -8.47 34.19
C GLY A 803 -23.49 -8.16 34.97
N LEU A 804 -23.82 -6.89 35.19
CA LEU A 804 -25.04 -6.51 35.90
C LEU A 804 -26.31 -6.84 35.09
N VAL A 805 -26.26 -6.66 33.77
CA VAL A 805 -27.35 -7.04 32.87
C VAL A 805 -27.51 -8.57 32.83
N THR A 806 -26.43 -9.33 32.71
CA THR A 806 -26.45 -10.81 32.71
C THR A 806 -26.84 -11.41 34.07
N ASP A 807 -26.68 -10.67 35.16
CA ASP A 807 -27.07 -11.10 36.51
C ASP A 807 -28.44 -10.56 36.96
N ASN A 808 -29.11 -9.78 36.11
CA ASN A 808 -30.43 -9.20 36.33
C ASN A 808 -30.45 -8.20 37.51
N ARG A 809 -29.40 -7.40 37.63
CA ARG A 809 -29.16 -6.47 38.74
C ARG A 809 -29.50 -5.04 38.32
N LEU A 810 -30.76 -4.77 38.01
CA LEU A 810 -31.22 -3.48 37.49
C LEU A 810 -30.88 -2.28 38.41
N ASP A 811 -31.11 -2.41 39.72
CA ASP A 811 -30.84 -1.32 40.67
C ASP A 811 -29.36 -0.96 40.75
N ASP A 812 -28.49 -1.96 40.73
CA ASP A 812 -27.04 -1.76 40.70
C ASP A 812 -26.58 -1.15 39.37
N LEU A 813 -27.21 -1.51 38.25
CA LEU A 813 -26.95 -0.88 36.96
C LEU A 813 -27.33 0.60 37.00
N VAL A 814 -28.49 0.95 37.56
CA VAL A 814 -28.91 2.34 37.74
C VAL A 814 -27.94 3.09 38.65
N ALA A 815 -27.47 2.47 39.74
CA ALA A 815 -26.47 3.06 40.63
C ALA A 815 -25.12 3.29 39.91
N LEU A 816 -24.66 2.32 39.12
CA LEU A 816 -23.45 2.43 38.29
C LEU A 816 -23.56 3.61 37.31
N VAL A 817 -24.69 3.76 36.63
CA VAL A 817 -24.89 4.81 35.63
C VAL A 817 -24.98 6.20 36.28
N ARG A 818 -25.65 6.31 37.44
CA ARG A 818 -25.65 7.56 38.23
C ARG A 818 -24.24 7.94 38.67
N TRP A 819 -23.45 6.97 39.12
CA TRP A 819 -22.06 7.18 39.50
C TRP A 819 -21.20 7.59 38.30
N GLU A 820 -21.27 6.88 37.17
CA GLU A 820 -20.48 7.18 35.98
C GLU A 820 -20.82 8.57 35.39
N THR A 821 -22.10 8.94 35.40
CA THR A 821 -22.55 10.25 34.91
C THR A 821 -22.12 11.41 35.80
N SER A 822 -21.71 11.13 37.05
CA SER A 822 -21.07 12.08 37.97
C SER A 822 -19.58 12.31 37.68
N VAL A 823 -18.94 11.44 36.88
CA VAL A 823 -17.50 11.55 36.57
C VAL A 823 -17.25 12.78 35.70
N VAL A 824 -16.43 13.68 36.23
CA VAL A 824 -16.02 14.93 35.58
C VAL A 824 -14.50 15.03 35.48
N CYS A 825 -14.02 15.79 34.49
CA CYS A 825 -12.64 16.25 34.47
C CYS A 825 -12.54 17.51 35.30
N ARG A 826 -11.54 17.57 36.18
CA ARG A 826 -11.13 18.81 36.85
C ARG A 826 -9.72 19.13 36.38
N ALA A 827 -9.52 20.32 35.84
CA ALA A 827 -8.23 20.79 35.39
C ALA A 827 -7.84 22.08 36.14
N ARG A 828 -6.67 22.07 36.76
CA ARG A 828 -6.05 23.22 37.42
C ARG A 828 -5.10 23.89 36.44
N LEU A 829 -5.21 25.21 36.29
CA LEU A 829 -4.20 26.01 35.59
C LEU A 829 -3.00 26.23 36.51
N ASP A 830 -1.82 25.80 36.08
CA ASP A 830 -0.59 25.86 36.87
C ASP A 830 0.30 27.02 36.45
N GLU A 831 0.30 27.35 35.15
CA GLU A 831 1.07 28.46 34.60
C GLU A 831 0.37 29.05 33.38
N VAL A 832 0.40 30.37 33.24
CA VAL A 832 0.10 31.06 31.98
C VAL A 832 1.03 32.25 31.80
N SER A 833 1.88 32.22 30.76
CA SER A 833 2.91 33.23 30.56
C SER A 833 3.29 33.38 29.09
N TRP A 834 3.55 34.63 28.65
CA TRP A 834 4.12 34.87 27.33
C TRP A 834 5.59 34.49 27.32
N GLN A 835 5.98 33.73 26.29
CA GLN A 835 7.37 33.43 26.00
C GLN A 835 8.01 34.52 25.13
N ARG A 836 9.34 34.53 25.03
CA ARG A 836 10.09 35.57 24.28
C ARG A 836 9.76 35.61 22.79
N ASP A 837 9.34 34.49 22.23
CA ASP A 837 8.95 34.32 20.82
C ASP A 837 7.51 34.74 20.53
N GLY A 838 6.75 35.17 21.55
CA GLY A 838 5.36 35.56 21.40
C GLY A 838 4.36 34.40 21.49
N ALA A 839 4.80 33.18 21.83
CA ALA A 839 3.91 32.08 22.15
C ALA A 839 3.40 32.16 23.61
N LEU A 840 2.15 31.74 23.85
CA LEU A 840 1.58 31.66 25.18
C LEU A 840 1.80 30.26 25.75
N ARG A 841 2.67 30.16 26.76
CA ARG A 841 2.85 28.92 27.52
C ARG A 841 1.68 28.75 28.48
N THR A 842 1.08 27.57 28.46
CA THR A 842 -0.01 27.19 29.36
C THR A 842 0.30 25.82 29.94
N ALA A 843 0.47 25.74 31.27
CA ALA A 843 0.67 24.49 32.00
C ALA A 843 -0.55 24.18 32.88
N PHE A 844 -0.86 22.90 33.04
CA PHE A 844 -2.04 22.45 33.77
C PHE A 844 -1.83 21.07 34.40
N THR A 845 -2.63 20.78 35.43
CA THR A 845 -2.77 19.45 36.02
C THR A 845 -4.23 19.04 35.93
N ALA A 846 -4.52 17.86 35.41
CA ALA A 846 -5.89 17.37 35.25
C ALA A 846 -6.09 15.99 35.87
N GLU A 847 -7.28 15.77 36.43
CA GLU A 847 -7.70 14.49 37.01
C GLU A 847 -9.17 14.20 36.71
N LEU A 848 -9.54 12.93 36.77
CA LEU A 848 -10.94 12.52 36.79
C LEU A 848 -11.41 12.38 38.24
N ARG A 849 -12.63 12.81 38.52
CA ARG A 849 -13.21 12.67 39.86
C ARG A 849 -14.73 12.51 39.84
N THR A 850 -15.27 11.95 40.90
CA THR A 850 -16.70 11.90 41.23
C THR A 850 -17.02 12.96 42.28
N ALA A 851 -18.28 13.01 42.73
CA ALA A 851 -18.66 13.83 43.89
C ALA A 851 -17.95 13.38 45.18
N ASP A 852 -17.64 12.09 45.28
CA ASP A 852 -17.12 11.45 46.49
C ASP A 852 -15.59 11.37 46.55
N GLY A 853 -14.88 11.62 45.44
CA GLY A 853 -13.41 11.61 45.45
C GLY A 853 -12.75 11.55 44.06
N PRO A 854 -11.41 11.70 43.99
CA PRO A 854 -10.65 11.50 42.76
C PRO A 854 -10.64 10.03 42.33
N LEU A 855 -10.49 9.80 41.02
CA LEU A 855 -10.31 8.46 40.44
C LEU A 855 -8.83 8.16 40.20
N GLY A 856 -8.45 6.90 40.35
CA GLY A 856 -7.14 6.38 40.03
C GLY A 856 -7.14 4.86 40.05
N THR A 857 -6.04 4.27 40.51
CA THR A 857 -5.87 2.82 40.56
C THR A 857 -5.33 2.36 41.90
N THR A 858 -5.60 1.11 42.26
CA THR A 858 -4.87 0.45 43.35
C THR A 858 -3.37 0.44 43.03
N SER A 859 -2.53 0.68 44.05
CA SER A 859 -1.07 0.55 43.90
C SER A 859 -0.74 -0.94 43.95
N PRO A 860 0.13 -1.47 43.07
CA PRO A 860 0.70 -2.80 43.29
C PRO A 860 1.56 -2.74 44.55
N ASP A 861 1.33 -3.63 45.51
CA ASP A 861 2.29 -3.84 46.60
C ASP A 861 3.57 -4.42 45.99
N GLU A 862 4.74 -4.00 46.48
CA GLU A 862 6.05 -4.47 45.98
C GLU A 862 6.15 -6.00 46.13
N GLY A 863 5.89 -6.73 45.05
CA GLY A 863 5.98 -8.20 44.99
C GLY A 863 4.73 -8.92 44.48
N ASP A 864 3.62 -8.22 44.21
CA ASP A 864 2.38 -8.82 43.70
C ASP A 864 2.20 -8.58 42.19
N ASP A 865 1.96 -9.64 41.42
CA ASP A 865 1.79 -9.62 39.95
C ASP A 865 0.36 -9.22 39.52
N ASP A 866 -0.51 -8.85 40.48
CA ASP A 866 -1.91 -8.55 40.21
C ASP A 866 -2.10 -7.24 39.41
N PRO A 867 -2.96 -7.25 38.37
CA PRO A 867 -3.16 -6.08 37.52
C PRO A 867 -3.87 -4.94 38.27
N PRO A 868 -3.52 -3.65 38.01
CA PRO A 868 -4.12 -2.52 38.70
C PRO A 868 -5.62 -2.43 38.43
N THR A 869 -6.39 -2.19 39.50
CA THR A 869 -7.86 -2.06 39.45
C THR A 869 -8.30 -0.62 39.69
N LEU A 870 -9.52 -0.28 39.26
CA LEU A 870 -10.06 1.07 39.36
C LEU A 870 -10.48 1.40 40.79
N THR A 871 -10.01 2.52 41.35
CA THR A 871 -10.60 3.06 42.59
C THR A 871 -11.98 3.64 42.30
N SER A 872 -13.01 3.27 43.08
CA SER A 872 -14.41 3.63 42.81
C SER A 872 -15.10 4.35 43.99
N PRO A 873 -14.63 5.55 44.38
CA PRO A 873 -15.22 6.32 45.48
C PRO A 873 -16.70 6.63 45.20
N GLY A 874 -17.56 6.36 46.19
CA GLY A 874 -19.01 6.57 46.09
C GLY A 874 -19.82 5.35 45.63
N LEU A 875 -19.17 4.24 45.24
CA LEU A 875 -19.88 2.99 44.92
C LEU A 875 -20.07 2.10 46.17
N SER A 876 -21.10 1.25 46.13
CA SER A 876 -21.31 0.22 47.16
C SER A 876 -20.17 -0.80 47.16
N ALA A 877 -19.97 -1.50 48.29
CA ALA A 877 -18.95 -2.55 48.40
C ALA A 877 -19.13 -3.66 47.34
N ALA A 878 -20.38 -4.00 47.01
CA ALA A 878 -20.69 -5.00 45.98
C ALA A 878 -20.27 -4.56 44.57
N LEU A 879 -20.52 -3.30 44.20
CA LEU A 879 -20.10 -2.75 42.92
C LEU A 879 -18.57 -2.56 42.85
N SER A 880 -17.97 -2.09 43.95
CA SER A 880 -16.51 -1.94 44.08
C SER A 880 -15.79 -3.29 43.90
N ALA A 881 -16.34 -4.37 44.48
CA ALA A 881 -15.80 -5.72 44.30
C ALA A 881 -15.89 -6.22 42.85
N ARG A 882 -16.89 -5.79 42.06
CA ARG A 882 -16.94 -6.11 40.62
C ARG A 882 -15.86 -5.37 39.83
N PHE A 883 -15.58 -4.11 40.17
CA PHE A 883 -14.48 -3.36 39.57
C PHE A 883 -13.11 -3.95 39.89
N ALA A 884 -12.92 -4.48 41.10
CA ALA A 884 -11.69 -5.19 41.49
C ALA A 884 -11.42 -6.44 40.63
N ARG A 885 -12.46 -7.05 40.03
CA ARG A 885 -12.32 -8.21 39.14
C ARG A 885 -12.22 -7.83 37.65
N ALA A 886 -12.28 -6.54 37.32
CA ALA A 886 -12.33 -6.06 35.94
C ALA A 886 -11.01 -5.34 35.56
N PRO A 887 -10.05 -6.02 34.92
CA PRO A 887 -8.70 -5.49 34.71
C PRO A 887 -8.66 -4.26 33.80
N LEU A 888 -7.85 -3.25 34.11
CA LEU A 888 -7.71 -2.05 33.27
C LEU A 888 -6.87 -2.32 32.02
N THR A 889 -7.51 -2.81 30.96
CA THR A 889 -6.87 -3.21 29.70
C THR A 889 -6.94 -2.13 28.61
N GLY A 890 -6.08 -2.25 27.59
CA GLY A 890 -6.11 -1.42 26.38
C GLY A 890 -5.95 0.08 26.66
N GLY A 891 -6.79 0.92 26.04
CA GLY A 891 -6.77 2.38 26.21
C GLY A 891 -7.23 2.89 27.58
N ALA A 892 -7.70 2.01 28.46
CA ALA A 892 -8.02 2.34 29.85
C ALA A 892 -6.86 2.04 30.82
N ALA A 893 -5.78 1.41 30.34
CA ALA A 893 -4.59 1.16 31.14
C ALA A 893 -3.99 2.49 31.62
N PRO A 894 -3.48 2.58 32.85
CA PRO A 894 -3.08 3.87 33.42
C PRO A 894 -1.95 4.56 32.65
N GLY A 895 -0.97 3.80 32.16
CA GLY A 895 0.10 4.31 31.29
C GLY A 895 -0.35 4.81 29.91
N ARG A 896 -1.63 4.65 29.55
CA ARG A 896 -2.24 5.20 28.32
C ARG A 896 -3.02 6.49 28.59
N ALA A 897 -3.07 6.97 29.83
CA ALA A 897 -3.70 8.25 30.14
C ALA A 897 -3.00 9.39 29.39
N SER A 898 -3.78 10.33 28.89
CA SER A 898 -3.28 11.48 28.14
C SER A 898 -4.16 12.71 28.36
N ALA A 899 -3.55 13.89 28.34
CA ALA A 899 -4.25 15.15 28.37
C ALA A 899 -3.74 16.06 27.27
N VAL A 900 -4.65 16.74 26.57
CA VAL A 900 -4.30 17.70 25.51
C VAL A 900 -5.00 19.03 25.75
N LEU A 901 -4.27 20.12 25.49
CA LEU A 901 -4.84 21.45 25.48
C LEU A 901 -5.63 21.67 24.18
N VAL A 902 -6.87 22.14 24.30
CA VAL A 902 -7.80 22.38 23.19
C VAL A 902 -8.17 23.85 23.17
N LEU A 903 -7.95 24.49 22.03
CA LEU A 903 -8.41 25.84 21.75
C LEU A 903 -9.71 25.78 20.95
N ARG A 904 -10.78 26.39 21.47
CA ARG A 904 -12.10 26.41 20.82
C ARG A 904 -12.52 27.83 20.50
N GLU A 905 -12.97 28.09 19.29
CA GLU A 905 -13.56 29.38 18.95
C GLU A 905 -15.01 29.47 19.45
N ARG A 906 -15.36 30.57 20.13
CA ARG A 906 -16.68 30.73 20.74
C ARG A 906 -17.83 30.86 19.74
N ALA A 907 -17.65 31.59 18.64
CA ALA A 907 -18.74 31.87 17.69
C ALA A 907 -19.03 30.69 16.76
N GLY A 908 -17.99 30.05 16.21
CA GLY A 908 -18.12 28.95 15.25
C GLY A 908 -18.01 27.54 15.86
N GLY A 909 -17.56 27.42 17.11
CA GLY A 909 -17.36 26.13 17.77
C GLY A 909 -16.20 25.30 17.22
N ALA A 910 -15.36 25.88 16.34
CA ALA A 910 -14.19 25.20 15.78
C ALA A 910 -13.19 24.84 16.90
N GLU A 911 -12.63 23.63 16.86
CA GLU A 911 -11.70 23.13 17.87
C GLU A 911 -10.35 22.76 17.26
N TYR A 912 -9.28 23.16 17.93
CA TYR A 912 -7.91 22.88 17.56
C TYR A 912 -7.17 22.27 18.74
N ARG A 913 -6.49 21.14 18.50
CA ARG A 913 -5.65 20.48 19.50
C ARG A 913 -4.25 21.05 19.40
N LEU A 914 -3.69 21.47 20.52
CA LEU A 914 -2.34 21.97 20.58
C LEU A 914 -1.39 20.82 20.91
N ALA A 915 -0.18 20.87 20.34
CA ALA A 915 0.89 19.96 20.75
C ALA A 915 1.13 20.14 22.24
N THR A 916 0.94 19.05 23.01
CA THR A 916 0.94 19.07 24.47
C THR A 916 1.88 17.99 24.95
N ASP A 917 2.90 18.38 25.71
CA ASP A 917 3.75 17.44 26.44
C ASP A 917 3.04 17.12 27.76
N ALA A 918 2.82 15.83 28.04
CA ALA A 918 2.06 15.39 29.21
C ALA A 918 2.76 14.25 29.95
N THR A 919 2.65 14.24 31.27
CA THR A 919 3.21 13.24 32.17
C THR A 919 2.12 12.73 33.11
N VAL A 920 2.04 11.40 33.24
CA VAL A 920 1.06 10.73 34.12
C VAL A 920 1.69 10.53 35.49
N HIS A 921 0.98 10.92 36.54
CA HIS A 921 1.41 10.75 37.93
C HIS A 921 0.41 9.88 38.70
N HIS A 922 0.96 8.97 39.48
CA HIS A 922 0.25 8.04 40.35
C HIS A 922 0.70 8.29 41.79
N ALA A 923 -0.21 8.74 42.64
CA ALA A 923 0.06 8.94 44.06
C ALA A 923 -1.23 8.71 44.87
N ASP A 924 -1.11 8.01 46.00
CA ASP A 924 -2.21 7.78 46.96
C ASP A 924 -3.51 7.26 46.30
N GLY A 925 -3.38 6.34 45.35
CA GLY A 925 -4.51 5.75 44.63
C GLY A 925 -5.20 6.68 43.62
N THR A 926 -4.65 7.87 43.35
CA THR A 926 -5.17 8.87 42.41
C THR A 926 -4.32 8.95 41.13
N LEU A 927 -4.97 9.11 39.98
CA LEU A 927 -4.31 9.31 38.68
C LEU A 927 -4.49 10.74 38.21
N THR A 928 -3.37 11.46 38.10
CA THR A 928 -3.33 12.84 37.58
C THR A 928 -2.45 12.90 36.33
N VAL A 929 -2.75 13.84 35.44
CA VAL A 929 -1.95 14.11 34.24
C VAL A 929 -1.56 15.58 34.24
N ALA A 930 -0.26 15.84 34.40
CA ALA A 930 0.32 17.16 34.23
C ALA A 930 0.66 17.37 32.75
N GLY A 931 0.39 18.56 32.21
CA GLY A 931 0.68 18.86 30.82
C GLY A 931 1.04 20.31 30.57
N SER A 932 1.78 20.57 29.50
CA SER A 932 2.12 21.92 29.06
C SER A 932 2.08 22.03 27.54
N ALA A 933 1.64 23.18 27.05
CA ALA A 933 1.57 23.48 25.63
C ALA A 933 1.96 24.94 25.35
N LEU A 934 2.54 25.16 24.17
CA LEU A 934 2.82 26.47 23.61
C LEU A 934 1.75 26.80 22.56
N LEU A 935 1.01 27.88 22.79
CA LEU A 935 0.04 28.41 21.83
C LEU A 935 0.69 29.56 21.08
N ASP A 936 1.05 29.33 19.82
CA ASP A 936 1.50 30.38 18.89
C ASP A 936 0.30 30.96 18.13
N PRO A 937 -0.05 32.26 18.33
CA PRO A 937 -1.17 32.88 17.63
C PRO A 937 -1.06 32.86 16.10
N ALA A 938 0.12 32.66 15.52
CA ALA A 938 0.33 32.59 14.07
C ALA A 938 -0.11 31.23 13.47
N THR A 939 -0.17 30.17 14.28
CA THR A 939 -0.35 28.79 13.78
C THR A 939 -1.39 27.97 14.57
N ALA A 940 -1.89 28.48 15.70
CA ALA A 940 -2.76 27.75 16.62
C ALA A 940 -4.12 27.29 16.02
N ALA A 941 -4.57 27.84 14.90
CA ALA A 941 -5.78 27.40 14.20
C ALA A 941 -5.49 26.29 13.16
N GLY A 942 -4.77 25.24 13.58
CA GLY A 942 -4.47 24.09 12.71
C GLY A 942 -3.46 24.41 11.60
N GLY A 943 -2.46 25.24 11.90
CA GLY A 943 -1.46 25.75 10.95
C GLY A 943 -1.78 27.16 10.42
N ALA A 944 -2.92 27.73 10.80
CA ALA A 944 -3.33 29.08 10.42
C ALA A 944 -3.36 30.05 11.63
N PRO A 945 -3.27 31.38 11.39
CA PRO A 945 -3.33 32.38 12.45
C PRO A 945 -4.73 32.51 13.08
N LEU A 946 -4.78 32.95 14.34
CA LEU A 946 -6.04 33.18 15.05
C LEU A 946 -6.82 34.35 14.44
N ARG A 947 -8.05 34.09 14.02
CA ARG A 947 -8.97 35.14 13.53
C ARG A 947 -9.59 35.96 14.66
N ASP A 948 -10.14 37.12 14.29
CA ASP A 948 -10.91 38.01 15.17
C ASP A 948 -12.01 37.23 15.91
N GLY A 949 -12.09 37.40 17.22
CA GLY A 949 -13.05 36.68 18.06
C GLY A 949 -12.52 36.29 19.43
N ALA A 950 -13.32 35.48 20.14
CA ALA A 950 -12.99 34.93 21.46
C ALA A 950 -12.65 33.44 21.35
N TRP A 951 -11.53 33.07 21.96
CA TRP A 951 -10.93 31.75 21.88
C TRP A 951 -10.74 31.15 23.27
N ASP A 952 -11.30 29.98 23.44
CA ASP A 952 -11.58 29.37 24.72
C ASP A 952 -10.64 28.16 24.94
N LEU A 953 -9.88 28.14 26.05
CA LEU A 953 -8.95 27.06 26.41
C LEU A 953 -9.57 25.97 27.30
N TYR A 954 -9.55 24.73 26.82
CA TYR A 954 -10.00 23.54 27.53
C TYR A 954 -8.87 22.54 27.70
N VAL A 955 -8.92 21.76 28.77
CA VAL A 955 -8.14 20.52 28.87
C VAL A 955 -9.05 19.35 28.55
N ARG A 956 -8.61 18.49 27.63
CA ARG A 956 -9.28 17.23 27.34
C ARG A 956 -8.44 16.08 27.88
N LEU A 957 -8.95 15.44 28.93
CA LEU A 957 -8.32 14.30 29.60
C LEU A 957 -8.96 13.00 29.11
N THR A 958 -8.12 12.08 28.64
CA THR A 958 -8.48 10.70 28.31
C THR A 958 -7.74 9.78 29.29
N ALA A 959 -8.46 9.19 30.25
CA ALA A 959 -7.90 8.32 31.28
C ALA A 959 -8.93 7.31 31.77
N LEU A 960 -8.49 6.11 32.19
CA LEU A 960 -9.33 5.08 32.83
C LEU A 960 -10.58 4.67 32.02
N GLY A 961 -10.57 4.89 30.70
CA GLY A 961 -11.69 4.60 29.80
C GLY A 961 -12.67 5.75 29.56
N TRP A 962 -12.46 6.92 30.18
CA TRP A 962 -13.25 8.12 29.93
C TRP A 962 -12.47 9.17 29.15
N THR A 963 -13.19 9.97 28.36
CA THR A 963 -12.69 11.23 27.82
C THR A 963 -13.59 12.36 28.28
N LYS A 964 -13.04 13.29 29.04
CA LYS A 964 -13.79 14.41 29.64
C LYS A 964 -13.04 15.71 29.36
N THR A 965 -13.79 16.80 29.24
CA THR A 965 -13.22 18.14 29.00
C THR A 965 -13.51 19.05 30.18
N ALA A 966 -12.54 19.89 30.53
CA ALA A 966 -12.67 20.89 31.58
C ALA A 966 -12.24 22.26 31.07
N ARG A 967 -12.94 23.30 31.50
CA ARG A 967 -12.60 24.69 31.24
C ARG A 967 -11.39 25.08 32.09
N LEU A 968 -10.40 25.74 31.50
CA LEU A 968 -9.16 26.10 32.20
C LEU A 968 -9.19 27.55 32.69
N GLY A 969 -8.78 27.80 33.94
CA GLY A 969 -8.54 29.14 34.49
C GLY A 969 -9.26 29.43 35.81
N SER A 970 -10.55 29.09 35.94
CA SER A 970 -11.32 29.34 37.16
C SER A 970 -10.75 28.61 38.38
N TYR A 971 -10.33 27.36 38.17
CA TYR A 971 -9.49 26.60 39.10
C TYR A 971 -8.01 26.74 38.69
N ARG A 972 -7.21 27.43 39.51
CA ARG A 972 -5.80 27.76 39.22
C ARG A 972 -4.94 27.69 40.47
N ALA A 973 -3.64 27.48 40.27
CA ALA A 973 -2.64 27.49 41.33
C ALA A 973 -2.50 28.88 41.97
N PRO A 974 -2.13 28.98 43.26
CA PRO A 974 -1.90 30.26 43.94
C PRO A 974 -0.87 31.16 43.23
N GLU A 975 0.09 30.55 42.53
CA GLU A 975 1.18 31.21 41.81
C GLU A 975 0.69 31.87 40.51
N VAL A 976 -0.49 31.51 40.00
CA VAL A 976 -1.07 32.12 38.81
C VAL A 976 -1.67 33.48 39.17
N SER A 977 -1.06 34.53 38.62
CA SER A 977 -1.46 35.93 38.82
C SER A 977 -2.96 36.15 38.64
N ALA A 978 -3.55 36.94 39.55
CA ALA A 978 -4.94 37.40 39.44
C ALA A 978 -5.15 38.32 38.21
N THR A 979 -4.09 38.94 37.72
CA THR A 979 -4.09 39.72 36.47
C THR A 979 -3.55 38.84 35.32
N PRO A 980 -4.30 38.67 34.22
CA PRO A 980 -3.83 37.88 33.08
C PRO A 980 -2.59 38.53 32.42
N PRO A 981 -1.80 37.75 31.65
CA PRO A 981 -0.68 38.30 30.90
C PRO A 981 -1.11 39.46 29.99
N PRO A 982 -0.25 40.48 29.81
CA PRO A 982 -0.59 41.66 29.01
C PRO A 982 -0.85 41.28 27.54
N PRO A 983 -1.61 42.09 26.78
CA PRO A 983 -1.85 41.82 25.36
C PRO A 983 -0.57 41.93 24.52
N VAL A 984 -0.44 41.06 23.52
CA VAL A 984 0.65 41.11 22.52
C VAL A 984 0.12 41.47 21.13
N PRO A 985 0.95 42.02 20.23
CA PRO A 985 0.59 42.21 18.82
C PRO A 985 0.19 40.89 18.15
N HIS A 986 -0.80 40.94 17.26
CA HIS A 986 -1.12 39.77 16.43
C HIS A 986 -0.02 39.60 15.35
N PRO A 987 0.54 38.38 15.17
CA PRO A 987 1.77 38.17 14.39
C PRO A 987 1.60 38.49 12.89
N THR A 988 0.40 38.35 12.33
CA THR A 988 0.13 38.62 10.91
C THR A 988 -0.74 39.85 10.66
N THR A 989 -1.29 40.47 11.72
CA THR A 989 -2.33 41.50 11.61
C THR A 989 -2.03 42.62 12.61
N PRO A 990 -1.06 43.52 12.31
CA PRO A 990 -0.44 44.40 13.31
C PRO A 990 -1.40 45.35 14.04
N ASP A 991 -2.55 45.64 13.44
CA ASP A 991 -3.65 46.44 13.99
C ASP A 991 -4.55 45.64 14.96
N ARG A 992 -4.24 44.37 15.21
CA ARG A 992 -4.92 43.51 16.19
C ARG A 992 -4.02 43.19 17.37
N ARG A 993 -4.66 42.85 18.49
CA ARG A 993 -4.00 42.38 19.72
C ARG A 993 -4.58 41.04 20.13
N VAL A 994 -3.71 40.14 20.56
CA VAL A 994 -4.09 38.90 21.24
C VAL A 994 -4.08 39.19 22.73
N THR A 995 -5.26 39.22 23.34
CA THR A 995 -5.46 39.65 24.72
C THR A 995 -5.97 38.48 25.58
N PRO A 996 -5.13 37.89 26.44
CA PRO A 996 -5.59 36.99 27.49
C PRO A 996 -6.44 37.73 28.51
N TYR A 997 -7.57 37.15 28.91
CA TYR A 997 -8.41 37.70 29.96
C TYR A 997 -9.17 36.60 30.73
N TRP A 998 -9.58 36.95 31.95
CA TRP A 998 -10.48 36.13 32.77
C TRP A 998 -11.94 36.48 32.45
N THR A 999 -12.76 35.48 32.13
CA THR A 999 -14.18 35.71 31.85
C THR A 999 -14.95 36.19 33.09
N THR A 1000 -16.07 36.88 32.88
CA THR A 1000 -17.00 37.26 33.96
C THR A 1000 -18.35 36.59 33.67
N PRO A 1001 -19.01 35.95 34.67
CA PRO A 1001 -18.59 35.80 36.07
C PRO A 1001 -17.64 34.62 36.34
N HIS A 1002 -17.41 33.74 35.36
CA HIS A 1002 -16.82 32.41 35.60
C HIS A 1002 -15.30 32.38 35.86
N ARG A 1003 -14.56 33.46 35.56
CA ARG A 1003 -13.10 33.59 35.78
C ARG A 1003 -12.25 32.57 35.00
N ASP A 1004 -12.72 32.08 33.87
CA ASP A 1004 -11.97 31.17 32.99
C ASP A 1004 -11.04 31.93 32.04
N LEU A 1005 -9.99 31.27 31.56
CA LEU A 1005 -9.04 31.84 30.60
C LEU A 1005 -9.64 31.84 29.18
N THR A 1006 -9.66 33.01 28.55
CA THR A 1006 -10.03 33.21 27.15
C THR A 1006 -9.03 34.16 26.49
N LEU A 1007 -8.75 33.96 25.20
CA LEU A 1007 -7.99 34.89 24.37
C LEU A 1007 -8.97 35.68 23.49
N ARG A 1008 -8.84 37.00 23.46
CA ARG A 1008 -9.55 37.86 22.53
C ARG A 1008 -8.60 38.39 21.46
N VAL A 1009 -8.95 38.14 20.20
CA VAL A 1009 -8.29 38.77 19.04
C VAL A 1009 -9.20 39.88 18.55
N ALA A 1010 -8.76 41.13 18.70
CA ALA A 1010 -9.52 42.33 18.37
C ALA A 1010 -8.58 43.53 18.18
N PRO A 1011 -9.04 44.62 17.54
CA PRO A 1011 -8.27 45.86 17.50
C PRO A 1011 -8.03 46.40 18.92
N PRO A 1012 -6.88 47.06 19.19
CA PRO A 1012 -6.65 47.70 20.47
C PRO A 1012 -7.74 48.74 20.73
N PRO A 1013 -8.19 48.91 21.99
CA PRO A 1013 -9.13 49.96 22.31
C PRO A 1013 -8.55 51.33 21.90
N PRO A 1014 -9.38 52.27 21.42
CA PRO A 1014 -8.91 53.60 21.05
C PRO A 1014 -8.21 54.24 22.25
N THR A 1015 -6.98 54.69 22.04
CA THR A 1015 -6.23 55.45 23.05
C THR A 1015 -7.00 56.75 23.31
N GLU A 1016 -7.42 56.99 24.55
CA GLU A 1016 -7.89 58.31 24.98
C GLU A 1016 -6.75 59.31 24.73
N ARG A 1017 -6.82 60.04 23.62
CA ARG A 1017 -5.96 61.19 23.40
C ARG A 1017 -6.32 62.23 24.47
N ALA A 1018 -5.39 62.49 25.39
CA ALA A 1018 -5.44 63.66 26.25
C ALA A 1018 -5.79 64.90 25.40
N PRO A 1019 -6.76 65.74 25.80
CA PRO A 1019 -7.25 66.82 24.94
C PRO A 1019 -6.11 67.77 24.58
N GLY A 1020 -5.85 67.87 23.27
CA GLY A 1020 -4.81 68.71 22.69
C GLY A 1020 -4.96 70.18 23.10
N ARG A 1021 -3.84 70.91 23.11
CA ARG A 1021 -3.77 72.33 23.51
C ARG A 1021 -4.83 73.22 22.85
N LEU A 1022 -5.29 72.87 21.64
CA LEU A 1022 -6.36 73.57 20.92
C LEU A 1022 -7.71 73.56 21.67
N THR A 1023 -8.06 72.43 22.31
CA THR A 1023 -9.32 72.29 23.06
C THR A 1023 -9.30 73.10 24.36
N ARG A 1024 -8.12 73.33 24.95
CA ARG A 1024 -7.95 74.27 26.09
C ARG A 1024 -8.02 75.74 25.66
N LEU A 1025 -7.55 76.07 24.45
CA LEU A 1025 -7.63 77.43 23.90
C LEU A 1025 -9.07 77.83 23.56
N ILE A 1026 -9.85 76.92 22.93
CA ILE A 1026 -11.27 77.14 22.62
C ILE A 1026 -12.11 77.27 23.89
N ARG A 1027 -11.79 76.53 24.97
CA ARG A 1027 -12.45 76.69 26.28
C ARG A 1027 -12.11 78.00 26.99
N ARG A 1028 -10.94 78.60 26.75
CA ARG A 1028 -10.55 79.92 27.29
C ARG A 1028 -11.20 81.08 26.52
N LEU A 1029 -11.30 80.98 25.19
CA LEU A 1029 -11.93 82.02 24.36
C LEU A 1029 -13.45 82.07 24.48
N ARG A 1030 -14.11 81.00 24.94
CA ARG A 1030 -15.56 80.98 25.25
C ARG A 1030 -15.90 81.44 26.68
N ARG A 1031 -14.90 81.81 27.50
CA ARG A 1031 -15.07 82.36 28.85
C ARG A 1031 -14.50 83.78 28.99
N GLY A 1032 -14.27 84.46 27.87
CA GLY A 1032 -13.92 85.89 27.81
C GLY A 1032 -15.12 86.69 27.36
#